data_AF-A0ABD0SQE4-F1
#
_entry.id   AF-A0ABD0SQE4-F1
#
_cell.length_a   1.000
_cell.length_b   1.000
_cell.length_c   1.000
_cell.angle_alpha   90.00
_cell.angle_beta   90.00
_cell.angle_gamma   90.00
#
_symmetry.space_group_name_H-M   'P 1'
#
loop_
_entity.id
_entity.type
_entity.pdbx_description
1 polymer ?
#
loop_
_entity_poly.entity_id
_entity_poly.type
_entity_poly.pdbx_seq_one_letter_code
_entity_poly.pdbx_strand_id
1 'polypeptide(L)'
;MTDIKELRALRGYSKSSLTRLTKLADDLGETSLQRLLTRRDRLKEVFAHMNRSTNIRNLISEIKQHLAALKNLNEPVESWNSVVVCIIMRKLDLVTSRAFQLDRNNKVLPTVKELLEYLEKRTLALETTDSSAHKPQWQAQRLVSHSVTAQQGQPSCLYCKSIAHKLFQCPNFKLASQNKRVEFAIANKICKICLTQHNRKCKYHFKCAECKREHNTLLHGIEPQENASPSVSLLSSTSGLNTQVLLPTAQVKLTAKHGKQILARALLDSGSQVSLVTNKIVGRLGLSPVRTNTHIVGITNIGQPVDKCINLELQSMVYPFKINVDCHIVKTITTQLPQTNIDLSSITFPANCKLADATFNVPGDVDLLLGADVFFQVLLPQPDVVSSPSSSQQCATPTTSAPQPSIIHTAFGVVVAGRSNTKTSNQVVSLFCNECNSNINDNLSAFWSTEKVPEIFPEQLPEHDYCERLFKDTTVLENNKFTVTMPTKVPLEQVNSELGESFPLALKRFYNLEKRLQKDPVLLTEYTKFIHQYISLKHGTIVDISSYDLSKDPVYFLPHHAVIKESSKTTKLRTVFDGSMRTTNKVSLNDLLLNGPVVQKDLFEVLLSFRLEKYYFICDIRMMFRCIELDPLQRPLQNILWRDSPDQDILCIQLNTVTYGLKPSSYLATRCLIELADRYQDQFPLASQILKNNTYVDDVLSNSDSQQTLTQMQDELVKLLSLGGFQLHKWASNCSNILSNVPKEAQHFGELDLQKHDMSVKTLGVTFHVEDDVFKTTSPEPYTSLSDSKREILSHISKFYDPMGLIGPILVQAKLIMQCLWASNTEWDSIPAPDIRTMWSNFVRDLHEMKQVSVPRCVKPHDTRIVQLIGFADASSKAHGCCLYLRTVDAHGKVHVELLCSKSRINPLRKQLTIPRLELNAAVLLSDLTSKVAHILSSKTRVHDIHLFSDSQIVLAWLQTDATKLQTYVANRVRAITEHAHKNCHWHYVNTEDNPSDCLSRGLQPHELECNNLWWHGPSFLFDRNYNFQSNCELPTELPELKSPKDNIVCVTVTSASDLFEELKKFSNINKMIRVLAYVLRFCNNIKPQAVRQSNFLSSCELNKAMRLIIKYEQGNLYQQEIKCLSDQTPIKGSLKPLSPFLDGDGIIRVGGRLNNAPISYAKQHPIILPKDSDITVLIIRNEHLRLLHAGQKLVLSSLRQRFWIVDGLRTVKKILHKCVTCFRMKAAATTQLKKKPAKCESDSRT
;
A
#
# COMPACT_ATOMS: atom_id res chain seq x y z
N MET A 1 -28.42 -40.78 12.75
CA MET A 1 -27.18 -41.46 13.20
C MET A 1 -26.86 -42.57 12.21
N THR A 2 -26.20 -42.24 11.10
CA THR A 2 -25.46 -43.11 10.16
C THR A 2 -25.11 -42.19 8.99
N ASP A 3 -23.91 -41.59 9.07
CA ASP A 3 -23.08 -41.04 7.97
C ASP A 3 -22.04 -40.02 8.48
N ILE A 4 -21.42 -40.35 9.63
CA ILE A 4 -20.20 -39.69 10.14
C ILE A 4 -19.16 -40.77 10.43
N LYS A 5 -18.97 -41.71 9.50
CA LYS A 5 -17.89 -42.72 9.59
C LYS A 5 -16.95 -42.77 8.37
N GLU A 6 -17.28 -42.13 7.24
CA GLU A 6 -16.38 -42.12 6.07
C GLU A 6 -15.36 -40.96 6.01
N LEU A 7 -15.51 -39.90 6.82
CA LEU A 7 -14.55 -38.78 6.81
C LEU A 7 -13.28 -39.00 7.65
N ARG A 8 -13.08 -40.19 8.24
CA ARG A 8 -11.84 -40.54 8.98
C ARG A 8 -10.79 -41.30 8.16
N ALA A 9 -11.03 -41.55 6.87
CA ALA A 9 -10.12 -42.31 6.00
C ALA A 9 -9.00 -41.49 5.31
N LEU A 10 -8.87 -40.18 5.51
CA LEU A 10 -7.80 -39.35 4.90
C LEU A 10 -6.59 -39.05 5.81
N ARG A 11 -6.41 -39.81 6.90
CA ARG A 11 -5.16 -39.86 7.68
C ARG A 11 -4.57 -41.27 7.64
N GLY A 12 -4.04 -41.65 6.48
CA GLY A 12 -3.40 -42.94 6.26
C GLY A 12 -2.14 -42.83 5.43
N TYR A 13 -1.07 -42.25 6.00
CA TYR A 13 0.28 -42.56 5.54
C TYR A 13 0.90 -43.55 6.52
N SER A 14 1.13 -44.78 6.04
CA SER A 14 1.61 -45.93 6.80
C SER A 14 3.03 -45.74 7.34
N LYS A 15 3.27 -46.29 8.54
CA LYS A 15 4.60 -46.45 9.19
C LYS A 15 5.69 -47.02 8.26
N SER A 16 5.32 -47.74 7.20
CA SER A 16 6.26 -48.32 6.22
C SER A 16 7.01 -47.30 5.35
N SER A 17 6.46 -46.10 5.15
CA SER A 17 7.14 -45.02 4.41
C SER A 17 8.20 -44.33 5.26
N LEU A 18 8.02 -44.31 6.59
CA LEU A 18 8.99 -43.80 7.55
C LEU A 18 10.18 -44.74 7.70
N THR A 19 9.96 -46.06 7.65
CA THR A 19 11.04 -47.06 7.66
C THR A 19 11.87 -47.05 6.38
N ARG A 20 11.25 -46.73 5.22
CA ARG A 20 11.98 -46.52 3.95
C ARG A 20 12.80 -45.23 3.93
N LEU A 21 12.34 -44.17 4.59
CA LEU A 21 13.07 -42.90 4.72
C LEU A 21 14.22 -42.99 5.73
N THR A 22 14.09 -43.81 6.79
CA THR A 22 15.19 -44.11 7.72
C THR A 22 16.25 -45.00 7.06
N LYS A 23 15.84 -46.01 6.28
CA LYS A 23 16.80 -46.81 5.49
C LYS A 23 17.56 -45.98 4.43
N LEU A 24 16.90 -44.99 3.82
CA LEU A 24 17.55 -44.05 2.90
C LEU A 24 18.48 -43.05 3.61
N ALA A 25 18.27 -42.81 4.90
CA ALA A 25 19.16 -41.99 5.73
C ALA A 25 20.38 -42.78 6.20
N ASP A 26 20.26 -44.10 6.42
CA ASP A 26 21.39 -44.98 6.73
C ASP A 26 22.30 -45.19 5.50
N ASP A 27 21.74 -45.20 4.28
CA ASP A 27 22.50 -45.31 3.02
C ASP A 27 23.19 -43.97 2.60
N LEU A 28 22.80 -42.84 3.19
CA LEU A 28 23.41 -41.53 2.98
C LEU A 28 24.21 -41.14 4.22
N GLY A 29 25.44 -41.65 4.29
CA GLY A 29 26.36 -41.54 5.43
C GLY A 29 26.19 -40.30 6.33
N GLU A 30 26.07 -40.56 7.64
CA GLU A 30 25.71 -39.65 8.73
C GLU A 30 26.35 -38.24 8.70
N THR A 31 27.51 -38.08 8.06
CA THR A 31 28.23 -36.80 8.01
C THR A 31 27.51 -35.69 7.23
N SER A 32 26.76 -36.02 6.18
CA SER A 32 26.14 -35.02 5.31
C SER A 32 24.84 -34.45 5.91
N LEU A 33 24.04 -35.30 6.54
CA LEU A 33 22.80 -34.90 7.23
C LEU A 33 23.10 -34.15 8.53
N GLN A 34 24.13 -34.56 9.29
CA GLN A 34 24.58 -33.82 10.48
C GLN A 34 25.09 -32.41 10.14
N ARG A 35 25.82 -32.22 9.03
CA ARG A 35 26.26 -30.88 8.56
C ARG A 35 25.08 -29.99 8.18
N LEU A 36 24.04 -30.57 7.59
CA LEU A 36 22.80 -29.87 7.23
C LEU A 36 21.99 -29.49 8.50
N LEU A 37 22.01 -30.35 9.52
CA LEU A 37 21.40 -30.11 10.83
C LEU A 37 22.21 -29.17 11.74
N THR A 38 23.54 -29.08 11.62
CA THR A 38 24.33 -28.07 12.38
C THR A 38 24.19 -26.67 11.78
N ARG A 39 24.03 -26.56 10.46
CA ARG A 39 23.67 -25.27 9.82
C ARG A 39 22.21 -24.86 10.02
N ARG A 40 21.32 -25.81 10.36
CA ARG A 40 19.92 -25.55 10.78
C ARG A 40 19.85 -24.59 11.97
N ASP A 41 20.82 -24.65 12.88
CA ASP A 41 20.80 -23.81 14.08
C ASP A 41 21.26 -22.37 13.82
N ARG A 42 22.04 -22.10 12.75
CA ARG A 42 22.29 -20.73 12.27
C ARG A 42 21.12 -20.09 11.54
N LEU A 43 20.23 -20.90 10.97
CA LEU A 43 18.98 -20.44 10.34
C LEU A 43 17.83 -20.19 11.36
N LYS A 44 18.08 -20.31 12.68
CA LYS A 44 17.09 -20.07 13.73
C LYS A 44 17.04 -18.63 14.24
N GLU A 45 18.08 -17.82 14.05
CA GLU A 45 18.21 -16.51 14.72
C GLU A 45 17.63 -15.31 13.97
N VAL A 46 16.93 -15.51 12.86
CA VAL A 46 16.26 -14.43 12.14
C VAL A 46 14.85 -14.88 11.77
N PHE A 47 13.91 -13.94 11.67
CA PHE A 47 12.60 -14.02 11.00
C PHE A 47 11.35 -14.11 11.89
N ALA A 48 10.97 -12.96 12.47
CA ALA A 48 9.58 -12.51 12.53
C ALA A 48 9.28 -11.67 11.27
N HIS A 49 8.11 -11.85 10.63
CA HIS A 49 7.60 -11.16 9.42
C HIS A 49 8.09 -11.66 8.04
N MET A 50 7.43 -12.70 7.49
CA MET A 50 7.62 -13.20 6.11
C MET A 50 6.77 -12.50 5.03
N ASN A 51 6.09 -11.39 5.36
CA ASN A 51 5.15 -10.71 4.46
C ASN A 51 5.77 -9.62 3.55
N ARG A 52 7.08 -9.35 3.64
CA ARG A 52 7.77 -8.35 2.80
C ARG A 52 8.61 -9.01 1.72
N SER A 53 8.58 -8.43 0.51
CA SER A 53 9.35 -8.89 -0.65
C SER A 53 10.87 -9.01 -0.39
N THR A 54 11.44 -8.13 0.42
CA THR A 54 12.87 -8.17 0.81
C THR A 54 13.25 -9.42 1.57
N ASN A 55 12.36 -9.92 2.44
CA ASN A 55 12.65 -11.04 3.33
C ASN A 55 12.60 -12.38 2.59
N ILE A 56 11.62 -12.54 1.69
CA ILE A 56 11.55 -13.73 0.83
C ILE A 56 12.75 -13.77 -0.14
N ARG A 57 13.20 -12.62 -0.65
CA ARG A 57 14.40 -12.54 -1.50
C ARG A 57 15.68 -12.93 -0.74
N ASN A 58 15.84 -12.47 0.50
CA ASN A 58 16.97 -12.86 1.34
C ASN A 58 16.95 -14.36 1.63
N LEU A 59 15.77 -14.93 1.94
CA LEU A 59 15.61 -16.38 2.11
C LEU A 59 16.00 -17.16 0.84
N ILE A 60 15.54 -16.73 -0.34
CA ILE A 60 15.92 -17.37 -1.62
C ILE A 60 17.44 -17.31 -1.82
N SER A 61 18.07 -16.18 -1.52
CA SER A 61 19.51 -15.99 -1.65
C SER A 61 20.29 -16.93 -0.73
N GLU A 62 19.91 -17.01 0.55
CA GLU A 62 20.53 -17.90 1.53
C GLU A 62 20.35 -19.39 1.16
N ILE A 63 19.14 -19.79 0.76
CA ILE A 63 18.89 -21.16 0.30
C ILE A 63 19.78 -21.49 -0.91
N LYS A 64 19.88 -20.60 -1.90
CA LYS A 64 20.74 -20.81 -3.07
C LYS A 64 22.22 -20.89 -2.70
N GLN A 65 22.69 -20.03 -1.79
CA GLN A 65 24.07 -20.06 -1.31
C GLN A 65 24.38 -21.37 -0.56
N HIS A 66 23.48 -21.83 0.30
CA HIS A 66 23.66 -23.09 1.03
C HIS A 66 23.58 -24.32 0.12
N LEU A 67 22.65 -24.36 -0.84
CA LEU A 67 22.57 -25.45 -1.83
C LEU A 67 23.79 -25.47 -2.75
N ALA A 68 24.32 -24.30 -3.14
CA ALA A 68 25.56 -24.20 -3.92
C ALA A 68 26.78 -24.64 -3.09
N ALA A 69 26.84 -24.28 -1.81
CA ALA A 69 27.90 -24.73 -0.91
C ALA A 69 27.86 -26.26 -0.71
N LEU A 70 26.67 -26.86 -0.57
CA LEU A 70 26.53 -28.32 -0.48
C LEU A 70 26.89 -29.02 -1.80
N LYS A 71 26.51 -28.43 -2.94
CA LYS A 71 26.89 -28.95 -4.27
C LYS A 71 28.41 -28.87 -4.50
N ASN A 72 29.07 -27.81 -4.02
CA ASN A 72 30.52 -27.67 -4.06
C ASN A 72 31.26 -28.62 -3.12
N LEU A 73 30.57 -29.14 -2.08
CA LEU A 73 31.07 -30.20 -1.20
C LEU A 73 30.78 -31.61 -1.75
N ASN A 74 30.35 -31.73 -3.02
CA ASN A 74 29.96 -32.97 -3.69
C ASN A 74 28.79 -33.74 -3.05
N GLU A 75 27.92 -33.04 -2.30
CA GLU A 75 26.72 -33.66 -1.71
C GLU A 75 25.61 -33.84 -2.75
N PRO A 76 24.79 -34.91 -2.69
CA PRO A 76 23.78 -35.24 -3.70
C PRO A 76 22.48 -34.42 -3.55
N VAL A 77 22.61 -33.09 -3.56
CA VAL A 77 21.52 -32.12 -3.31
C VAL A 77 20.31 -32.30 -4.25
N GLU A 78 20.54 -32.80 -5.47
CA GLU A 78 19.48 -33.03 -6.47
C GLU A 78 18.55 -34.20 -6.10
N SER A 79 19.01 -35.14 -5.27
CA SER A 79 18.21 -36.27 -4.77
C SER A 79 17.38 -35.93 -3.53
N TRP A 80 17.70 -34.83 -2.83
CA TRP A 80 17.07 -34.44 -1.55
C TRP A 80 15.89 -33.47 -1.70
N ASN A 81 15.35 -33.34 -2.91
CA ASN A 81 14.33 -32.35 -3.25
C ASN A 81 13.17 -32.32 -2.26
N SER A 82 12.57 -33.47 -1.93
CA SER A 82 11.40 -33.53 -1.04
C SER A 82 11.74 -33.20 0.42
N VAL A 83 12.93 -33.57 0.91
CA VAL A 83 13.37 -33.29 2.29
C VAL A 83 13.65 -31.80 2.46
N VAL A 84 14.39 -31.21 1.52
CA VAL A 84 14.72 -29.79 1.53
C VAL A 84 13.46 -28.93 1.38
N VAL A 85 12.53 -29.31 0.49
CA VAL A 85 11.22 -28.64 0.38
C VAL A 85 10.45 -28.71 1.70
N CYS A 86 10.41 -29.86 2.38
CA CYS A 86 9.72 -30.00 3.66
C CYS A 86 10.31 -29.09 4.75
N ILE A 87 11.64 -28.98 4.80
CA ILE A 87 12.35 -28.08 5.74
C ILE A 87 12.02 -26.62 5.45
N ILE A 88 12.09 -26.20 4.17
CA ILE A 88 11.80 -24.82 3.77
C ILE A 88 10.32 -24.48 4.01
N MET A 89 9.40 -25.39 3.67
CA MET A 89 7.96 -25.19 3.85
C MET A 89 7.53 -24.99 5.31
N ARG A 90 8.26 -25.56 6.27
CA ARG A 90 8.03 -25.34 7.71
C ARG A 90 8.49 -23.96 8.19
N LYS A 91 9.24 -23.22 7.36
CA LYS A 91 9.78 -21.88 7.66
C LYS A 91 9.08 -20.76 6.90
N LEU A 92 8.28 -21.10 5.88
CA LEU A 92 7.43 -20.13 5.18
C LEU A 92 6.19 -19.81 6.03
N ASP A 93 5.67 -18.59 5.89
CA ASP A 93 4.40 -18.23 6.50
C ASP A 93 3.25 -19.08 5.93
N LEU A 94 2.18 -19.21 6.71
CA LEU A 94 1.05 -20.07 6.39
C LEU A 94 0.38 -19.66 5.06
N VAL A 95 0.37 -18.37 4.73
CA VAL A 95 -0.26 -17.83 3.51
C VAL A 95 0.54 -18.22 2.29
N THR A 96 1.85 -17.99 2.30
CA THR A 96 2.78 -18.38 1.23
C THR A 96 2.84 -19.90 1.05
N SER A 97 2.84 -20.64 2.15
CA SER A 97 2.84 -22.11 2.15
C SER A 97 1.56 -22.69 1.55
N ARG A 98 0.37 -22.18 1.93
CA ARG A 98 -0.91 -22.58 1.34
C ARG A 98 -1.03 -22.20 -0.12
N ALA A 99 -0.60 -21.00 -0.48
CA ALA A 99 -0.67 -20.53 -1.86
C ALA A 99 0.25 -21.36 -2.79
N PHE A 100 1.42 -21.81 -2.33
CA PHE A 100 2.24 -22.77 -3.09
C PHE A 100 1.54 -24.11 -3.30
N GLN A 101 0.81 -24.61 -2.30
CA GLN A 101 0.07 -25.87 -2.39
C GLN A 101 -1.16 -25.78 -3.30
N LEU A 102 -1.74 -24.58 -3.46
CA LEU A 102 -2.87 -24.33 -4.37
C LEU A 102 -2.43 -24.13 -5.83
N ASP A 103 -1.25 -23.54 -6.06
CA ASP A 103 -0.74 -23.22 -7.40
C ASP A 103 -0.09 -24.44 -8.11
N ARG A 104 0.19 -25.51 -7.37
CA ARG A 104 0.88 -26.70 -7.88
C ARG A 104 -0.05 -27.85 -8.23
N ASN A 105 0.43 -28.75 -9.09
CA ASN A 105 -0.21 -30.02 -9.34
C ASN A 105 0.12 -31.03 -8.22
N ASN A 106 -0.88 -31.42 -7.42
CA ASN A 106 -0.71 -32.33 -6.27
C ASN A 106 -0.41 -33.79 -6.63
N LYS A 107 -0.31 -34.13 -7.92
CA LYS A 107 0.01 -35.48 -8.40
C LYS A 107 1.51 -35.80 -8.47
N VAL A 108 2.38 -34.79 -8.33
CA VAL A 108 3.85 -34.95 -8.40
C VAL A 108 4.50 -34.35 -7.13
N LEU A 109 5.55 -35.01 -6.64
CA LEU A 109 6.34 -34.53 -5.49
C LEU A 109 7.06 -33.22 -5.84
N PRO A 110 7.06 -32.23 -4.94
CA PRO A 110 7.60 -30.91 -5.23
C PRO A 110 9.12 -30.95 -5.30
N THR A 111 9.69 -30.26 -6.27
CA THR A 111 11.13 -30.03 -6.34
C THR A 111 11.52 -28.71 -5.66
N VAL A 112 12.77 -28.63 -5.19
CA VAL A 112 13.31 -27.37 -4.60
C VAL A 112 13.30 -26.26 -5.65
N LYS A 113 13.55 -26.61 -6.92
CA LYS A 113 13.50 -25.67 -8.04
C LYS A 113 12.11 -25.07 -8.23
N GLU A 114 11.06 -25.88 -8.22
CA GLU A 114 9.67 -25.39 -8.32
C GLU A 114 9.31 -24.48 -7.14
N LEU A 115 9.73 -24.83 -5.92
CA LEU A 115 9.49 -23.99 -4.75
C LEU A 115 10.23 -22.64 -4.86
N LEU A 116 11.49 -22.63 -5.30
CA LEU A 116 12.24 -21.39 -5.49
C LEU A 116 11.66 -20.53 -6.61
N GLU A 117 11.26 -21.12 -7.73
CA GLU A 117 10.58 -20.41 -8.82
C GLU A 117 9.25 -19.81 -8.36
N TYR A 118 8.50 -20.53 -7.53
CA TYR A 118 7.28 -20.00 -6.92
C TYR A 118 7.56 -18.83 -5.97
N LEU A 119 8.54 -18.97 -5.07
CA LEU A 119 8.92 -17.91 -4.13
C LEU A 119 9.45 -16.68 -4.86
N GLU A 120 10.17 -16.84 -5.98
CA GLU A 120 10.60 -15.74 -6.85
C GLU A 120 9.41 -15.03 -7.50
N LYS A 121 8.45 -15.79 -8.07
CA LYS A 121 7.21 -15.22 -8.63
C LYS A 121 6.41 -14.48 -7.57
N ARG A 122 6.30 -15.04 -6.37
CA ARG A 122 5.60 -14.43 -5.25
C ARG A 122 6.32 -13.19 -4.73
N THR A 123 7.66 -13.20 -4.70
CA THR A 123 8.44 -12.00 -4.39
C THR A 123 8.14 -10.89 -5.41
N LEU A 124 8.12 -11.21 -6.70
CA LEU A 124 7.78 -10.25 -7.76
C LEU A 124 6.33 -9.73 -7.64
N ALA A 125 5.39 -10.59 -7.24
CA ALA A 125 4.01 -10.21 -6.96
C ALA A 125 3.88 -9.32 -5.72
N LEU A 126 4.67 -9.60 -4.67
CA LEU A 126 4.73 -8.80 -3.46
C LEU A 126 5.42 -7.47 -3.70
N GLU A 127 6.45 -7.41 -4.54
CA GLU A 127 7.04 -6.14 -4.96
C GLU A 127 6.07 -5.28 -5.74
N THR A 128 5.26 -5.87 -6.60
CA THR A 128 4.25 -5.13 -7.36
C THR A 128 3.08 -4.63 -6.49
N THR A 129 2.85 -5.25 -5.32
CA THR A 129 1.85 -4.81 -4.33
C THR A 129 2.44 -3.85 -3.28
N ASP A 130 3.66 -4.08 -2.78
CA ASP A 130 4.46 -3.16 -1.95
C ASP A 130 4.75 -1.84 -2.71
N SER A 131 4.79 -1.87 -4.04
CA SER A 131 4.92 -0.68 -4.92
C SER A 131 3.67 0.20 -4.97
N SER A 132 2.62 -0.08 -4.20
CA SER A 132 1.53 0.90 -4.00
C SER A 132 1.94 2.10 -3.13
N ALA A 133 3.19 2.13 -2.62
CA ALA A 133 3.88 3.33 -2.14
C ALA A 133 4.91 3.95 -3.13
N HIS A 134 5.14 3.39 -4.33
CA HIS A 134 5.92 4.05 -5.40
C HIS A 134 5.53 3.60 -6.83
N LYS A 135 5.12 4.56 -7.66
CA LYS A 135 4.63 4.42 -9.06
C LYS A 135 5.34 3.34 -9.90
N PRO A 136 4.61 2.41 -10.56
CA PRO A 136 5.22 1.41 -11.43
C PRO A 136 5.50 1.95 -12.83
N GLN A 137 6.72 1.67 -13.32
CA GLN A 137 7.13 1.81 -14.71
C GLN A 137 6.77 0.51 -15.45
N TRP A 138 5.80 0.55 -16.37
CA TRP A 138 5.49 -0.58 -17.26
C TRP A 138 6.38 -0.53 -18.50
N GLN A 139 7.17 -1.57 -18.73
CA GLN A 139 7.69 -1.92 -20.06
C GLN A 139 6.60 -2.69 -20.81
N ALA A 140 5.94 -2.03 -21.75
CA ALA A 140 5.10 -2.69 -22.74
C ALA A 140 5.97 -3.14 -23.92
N GLN A 141 6.02 -4.46 -24.17
CA GLN A 141 6.34 -4.98 -25.50
C GLN A 141 5.15 -4.70 -26.42
N ARG A 142 5.33 -3.78 -27.38
CA ARG A 142 4.38 -3.61 -28.50
C ARG A 142 4.81 -4.48 -29.67
N LEU A 143 3.91 -5.39 -30.04
CA LEU A 143 3.80 -5.91 -31.40
C LEU A 143 3.46 -4.77 -32.37
N VAL A 144 4.03 -4.91 -33.57
CA VAL A 144 4.01 -3.97 -34.69
C VAL A 144 2.69 -4.07 -35.44
N SER A 145 2.07 -2.94 -35.76
CA SER A 145 1.07 -2.81 -36.81
C SER A 145 1.52 -1.74 -37.80
N HIS A 146 1.64 -2.13 -39.07
CA HIS A 146 2.08 -1.30 -40.20
C HIS A 146 1.03 -0.26 -40.60
N SER A 147 1.49 0.95 -40.93
CA SER A 147 0.84 1.84 -41.90
C SER A 147 1.91 2.57 -42.72
N VAL A 148 1.81 2.39 -44.04
CA VAL A 148 2.60 2.93 -45.17
C VAL A 148 2.47 4.47 -45.18
N THR A 149 3.49 5.31 -45.44
CA THR A 149 4.07 5.66 -46.77
C THR A 149 5.21 6.69 -46.61
N ALA A 150 6.07 6.77 -47.64
CA ALA A 150 7.04 7.82 -48.04
C ALA A 150 8.54 7.64 -47.69
N GLN A 151 9.31 7.37 -48.74
CA GLN A 151 10.77 7.26 -48.79
C GLN A 151 11.45 8.63 -48.57
N GLN A 152 12.43 8.72 -47.66
CA GLN A 152 13.58 9.65 -47.75
C GLN A 152 14.81 9.08 -47.01
N GLY A 153 15.90 8.83 -47.76
CA GLY A 153 17.32 8.79 -47.36
C GLY A 153 17.80 7.83 -46.24
N GLN A 154 18.74 6.92 -46.55
CA GLN A 154 19.46 6.18 -45.50
C GLN A 154 20.32 7.11 -44.64
N PRO A 155 20.24 7.08 -43.29
CA PRO A 155 21.03 7.97 -42.44
C PRO A 155 22.43 7.41 -42.21
N SER A 156 23.44 8.07 -42.78
CA SER A 156 24.85 7.88 -42.42
C SER A 156 25.15 8.50 -41.06
N CYS A 157 26.16 7.98 -40.36
CA CYS A 157 26.62 8.52 -39.08
C CYS A 157 27.11 9.96 -39.27
N LEU A 158 26.43 10.93 -38.67
CA LEU A 158 26.75 12.36 -38.85
C LEU A 158 28.17 12.74 -38.39
N TYR A 159 28.80 11.95 -37.51
CA TYR A 159 30.12 12.27 -36.97
C TYR A 159 31.29 11.70 -37.79
N CYS A 160 31.21 10.44 -38.22
CA CYS A 160 32.28 9.79 -39.01
C CYS A 160 31.90 9.56 -40.48
N LYS A 161 30.69 9.98 -40.88
CA LYS A 161 30.10 9.85 -42.22
C LYS A 161 29.97 8.40 -42.74
N SER A 162 30.17 7.39 -41.88
CA SER A 162 30.00 5.98 -42.22
C SER A 162 28.54 5.54 -42.20
N ILE A 163 28.14 4.70 -43.15
CA ILE A 163 26.77 4.20 -43.30
C ILE A 163 26.46 3.00 -42.38
N ALA A 164 27.48 2.46 -41.69
CA ALA A 164 27.38 1.19 -40.97
C ALA A 164 26.74 1.27 -39.57
N HIS A 165 26.72 2.46 -38.94
CA HIS A 165 26.24 2.61 -37.56
C HIS A 165 25.63 3.98 -37.30
N LYS A 166 24.83 4.09 -36.23
CA LYS A 166 24.23 5.36 -35.79
C LYS A 166 25.16 6.11 -34.83
N LEU A 167 24.92 7.40 -34.63
CA LEU A 167 25.81 8.29 -33.85
C LEU A 167 26.14 7.75 -32.44
N PHE A 168 25.17 7.17 -31.72
CA PHE A 168 25.38 6.59 -30.39
C PHE A 168 26.24 5.31 -30.38
N GLN A 169 26.46 4.70 -31.54
CA GLN A 169 27.34 3.55 -31.75
C GLN A 169 28.69 3.93 -32.38
N CYS A 170 28.90 5.21 -32.71
CA CYS A 170 30.10 5.67 -33.39
C CYS A 170 31.33 5.62 -32.47
N PRO A 171 32.38 4.84 -32.81
CA PRO A 171 33.59 4.75 -32.00
C PRO A 171 34.28 6.12 -31.85
N ASN A 172 34.40 6.86 -32.96
CA ASN A 172 35.04 8.18 -32.97
C ASN A 172 34.26 9.21 -32.15
N PHE A 173 32.93 9.12 -32.13
CA PHE A 173 32.09 10.00 -31.30
C PHE A 173 32.27 9.67 -29.81
N LYS A 174 32.36 8.38 -29.46
CA LYS A 174 32.60 7.95 -28.06
C LYS A 174 33.99 8.32 -27.56
N LEU A 175 34.99 8.30 -28.45
CA LEU A 175 36.37 8.69 -28.14
C LEU A 175 36.57 10.21 -28.07
N ALA A 176 35.65 11.00 -28.62
CA ALA A 176 35.71 12.46 -28.51
C ALA A 176 35.49 12.95 -27.07
N SER A 177 36.16 14.04 -26.71
CA SER A 177 35.95 14.68 -25.40
C SER A 177 34.50 15.13 -25.24
N GLN A 178 34.04 15.16 -24.00
CA GLN A 178 32.63 15.41 -23.66
C GLN A 178 32.12 16.75 -24.22
N ASN A 179 32.89 17.83 -24.08
CA ASN A 179 32.52 19.15 -24.61
C ASN A 179 32.37 19.11 -26.14
N LYS A 180 33.28 18.42 -26.84
CA LYS A 180 33.19 18.23 -28.30
C LYS A 180 31.95 17.43 -28.70
N ARG A 181 31.49 16.47 -27.89
CA ARG A 181 30.24 15.73 -28.16
C ARG A 181 28.99 16.60 -27.98
N VAL A 182 28.95 17.42 -26.93
CA VAL A 182 27.84 18.33 -26.62
C VAL A 182 27.75 19.44 -27.68
N GLU A 183 28.87 20.08 -28.00
CA GLU A 183 28.97 21.08 -29.06
C GLU A 183 28.54 20.51 -30.41
N PHE A 184 29.02 19.31 -30.76
CA PHE A 184 28.63 18.65 -32.01
C PHE A 184 27.12 18.37 -32.07
N ALA A 185 26.50 17.94 -30.96
CA ALA A 185 25.07 17.68 -30.89
C ALA A 185 24.24 18.98 -31.02
N ILE A 186 24.68 20.08 -30.42
CA ILE A 186 24.03 21.40 -30.52
C ILE A 186 24.16 21.95 -31.95
N ALA A 187 25.38 21.96 -32.49
CA ALA A 187 25.68 22.51 -33.82
C ALA A 187 24.90 21.79 -34.94
N ASN A 188 24.70 20.48 -34.81
CA ASN A 188 24.01 19.67 -35.82
C ASN A 188 22.52 19.41 -35.49
N LYS A 189 21.93 20.15 -34.53
CA LYS A 189 20.51 20.04 -34.12
C LYS A 189 20.08 18.61 -33.80
N ILE A 190 20.95 17.87 -33.13
CA ILE A 190 20.73 16.47 -32.77
C ILE A 190 20.04 16.41 -31.41
N CYS A 191 18.98 15.60 -31.29
CA CYS A 191 18.26 15.47 -30.02
C CYS A 191 19.17 14.98 -28.90
N LYS A 192 19.20 15.72 -27.79
CA LYS A 192 20.01 15.38 -26.60
C LYS A 192 19.62 14.05 -25.97
N ILE A 193 18.40 13.55 -26.18
CA ILE A 193 17.93 12.27 -25.61
C ILE A 193 18.31 11.11 -26.54
N CYS A 194 17.80 11.07 -27.77
CA CYS A 194 17.97 9.90 -28.66
C CYS A 194 19.17 9.97 -29.60
N LEU A 195 19.93 11.08 -29.61
CA LEU A 195 21.09 11.30 -30.49
C LEU A 195 20.78 11.14 -31.99
N THR A 196 19.56 11.52 -32.39
CA THR A 196 19.11 11.59 -33.79
C THR A 196 18.46 12.94 -34.08
N GLN A 197 18.42 13.36 -35.35
CA GLN A 197 17.73 14.59 -35.76
C GLN A 197 16.21 14.38 -35.85
N HIS A 198 15.44 15.27 -35.24
CA HIS A 198 13.99 15.35 -35.41
C HIS A 198 13.47 16.74 -35.04
N ASN A 199 12.39 17.19 -35.69
CA ASN A 199 11.84 18.56 -35.52
C ASN A 199 10.62 18.64 -34.57
N ARG A 200 10.24 17.55 -33.88
CA ARG A 200 9.11 17.49 -32.92
C ARG A 200 9.60 16.97 -31.55
N LYS A 201 8.75 17.01 -30.50
CA LYS A 201 9.07 16.42 -29.17
C LYS A 201 9.57 14.97 -29.33
N CYS A 202 10.68 14.65 -28.65
CA CYS A 202 11.32 13.33 -28.76
C CYS A 202 10.37 12.23 -28.28
N LYS A 203 10.22 11.15 -29.05
CA LYS A 203 9.38 9.99 -28.69
C LYS A 203 10.03 9.06 -27.66
N TYR A 204 11.31 9.28 -27.37
CA TYR A 204 12.07 8.51 -26.38
C TYR A 204 12.17 9.30 -25.07
N HIS A 205 11.85 8.65 -23.95
CA HIS A 205 11.81 9.27 -22.61
C HIS A 205 12.81 8.68 -21.62
N PHE A 206 13.91 8.10 -22.12
CA PHE A 206 14.92 7.57 -21.21
C PHE A 206 15.74 8.71 -20.60
N LYS A 207 16.08 8.54 -19.33
CA LYS A 207 16.86 9.50 -18.55
C LYS A 207 18.31 9.05 -18.50
N CYS A 208 19.23 10.00 -18.44
CA CYS A 208 20.66 9.74 -18.26
C CYS A 208 20.88 8.77 -17.10
N ALA A 209 21.66 7.71 -17.32
CA ALA A 209 21.89 6.69 -16.31
C ALA A 209 22.60 7.26 -15.06
N GLU A 210 23.40 8.31 -15.24
CA GLU A 210 24.24 8.90 -14.20
C GLU A 210 23.52 10.00 -13.41
N CYS A 211 22.90 11.00 -14.06
CA CYS A 211 22.23 12.11 -13.35
C CYS A 211 20.71 12.11 -13.40
N LYS A 212 20.07 11.10 -14.02
CA LYS A 212 18.61 10.95 -14.11
C LYS A 212 17.86 12.14 -14.77
N ARG A 213 18.54 13.02 -15.52
CA ARG A 213 17.92 14.11 -16.32
C ARG A 213 17.65 13.66 -17.77
N GLU A 214 16.85 14.44 -18.52
CA GLU A 214 16.42 14.10 -19.89
C GLU A 214 17.50 14.36 -20.96
N HIS A 215 18.56 13.55 -20.94
CA HIS A 215 19.58 13.51 -21.98
C HIS A 215 20.27 12.14 -22.06
N ASN A 216 20.96 11.89 -23.16
CA ASN A 216 21.70 10.66 -23.41
C ASN A 216 22.93 10.58 -22.51
N THR A 217 23.19 9.41 -21.91
CA THR A 217 24.37 9.19 -21.07
C THR A 217 25.69 9.52 -21.77
N LEU A 218 25.78 9.39 -23.11
CA LEU A 218 26.99 9.76 -23.86
C LEU A 218 27.25 11.27 -23.92
N LEU A 219 26.29 12.11 -23.56
CA LEU A 219 26.46 13.56 -23.41
C LEU A 219 26.61 13.97 -21.94
N HIS A 220 26.64 13.01 -21.02
CA HIS A 220 26.70 13.29 -19.60
C HIS A 220 28.06 13.87 -19.20
N GLY A 221 27.99 14.97 -18.46
CA GLY A 221 29.00 15.40 -17.52
C GLY A 221 28.68 16.80 -16.98
N ILE A 222 29.62 17.33 -16.22
CA ILE A 222 29.36 18.37 -15.22
C ILE A 222 29.20 19.73 -15.91
N GLU A 223 27.97 20.16 -16.17
CA GLU A 223 27.63 21.53 -16.57
C GLU A 223 26.19 21.91 -16.15
N PRO A 224 25.82 23.21 -16.12
CA PRO A 224 25.23 23.88 -14.96
C PRO A 224 23.75 23.56 -14.73
N GLN A 225 23.30 23.71 -13.49
CA GLN A 225 21.90 23.54 -13.10
C GLN A 225 21.00 24.60 -13.79
N GLU A 226 20.08 24.14 -14.64
CA GLU A 226 18.84 24.88 -14.89
C GLU A 226 17.97 24.79 -13.63
N ASN A 227 17.61 25.97 -13.11
CA ASN A 227 16.87 26.17 -11.87
C ASN A 227 15.44 25.63 -11.97
N ALA A 228 15.16 24.53 -11.27
CA ALA A 228 13.86 24.35 -10.63
C ALA A 228 13.96 24.96 -9.23
N SER A 229 13.28 26.09 -9.03
CA SER A 229 13.20 26.78 -7.74
C SER A 229 12.70 25.80 -6.66
N PRO A 230 13.42 25.59 -5.55
CA PRO A 230 12.81 25.02 -4.36
C PRO A 230 11.84 26.07 -3.80
N SER A 231 10.57 25.72 -3.66
CA SER A 231 9.58 26.55 -2.97
C SER A 231 9.94 26.63 -1.49
N VAL A 232 10.41 27.80 -1.04
CA VAL A 232 10.30 28.23 0.35
C VAL A 232 8.93 28.89 0.47
N SER A 233 8.01 28.31 1.25
CA SER A 233 6.68 28.88 1.44
C SER A 233 6.76 30.07 2.39
N LEU A 234 6.50 31.27 1.88
CA LEU A 234 6.32 32.50 2.67
C LEU A 234 4.90 32.51 3.25
N LEU A 235 4.76 32.48 4.58
CA LEU A 235 3.50 32.80 5.25
C LEU A 235 3.38 34.32 5.41
N SER A 236 2.40 34.94 4.75
CA SER A 236 2.00 36.31 5.04
C SER A 236 0.92 36.32 6.13
N SER A 237 1.24 36.80 7.33
CA SER A 237 0.22 37.22 8.29
C SER A 237 -0.22 38.65 7.95
N THR A 238 -1.46 38.85 7.48
CA THR A 238 -2.04 40.19 7.32
C THR A 238 -2.41 40.76 8.67
N SER A 239 -1.47 41.46 9.29
CA SER A 239 -1.72 42.33 10.45
C SER A 239 -1.03 43.67 10.25
N GLY A 240 -1.72 44.58 9.55
CA GLY A 240 -1.77 46.03 9.76
C GLY A 240 -0.52 46.92 9.89
N LEU A 241 0.72 46.41 9.89
CA LEU A 241 1.92 47.22 10.10
C LEU A 241 2.97 46.96 8.99
N ASN A 242 3.00 47.85 8.01
CA ASN A 242 3.92 47.83 6.87
C ASN A 242 5.32 48.34 7.25
N THR A 243 6.20 47.47 7.74
CA THR A 243 7.62 47.83 7.99
C THR A 243 8.57 46.75 7.47
N GLN A 244 9.54 47.13 6.62
CA GLN A 244 10.60 46.24 6.13
C GLN A 244 11.79 46.25 7.10
N VAL A 245 12.30 45.07 7.47
CA VAL A 245 13.42 44.92 8.42
C VAL A 245 14.66 44.42 7.67
N LEU A 246 15.78 45.13 7.84
CA LEU A 246 17.10 44.71 7.38
C LEU A 246 17.68 43.66 8.34
N LEU A 247 18.14 42.54 7.80
CA LEU A 247 18.88 41.52 8.52
C LEU A 247 20.39 41.69 8.29
N PRO A 248 21.24 41.43 9.30
CA PRO A 248 22.68 41.67 9.20
C PRO A 248 23.35 40.65 8.27
N THR A 249 23.83 41.12 7.12
CA THR A 249 24.58 40.31 6.14
C THR A 249 26.05 40.74 6.06
N ALA A 250 26.92 39.78 5.76
CA ALA A 250 28.36 39.99 5.55
C ALA A 250 28.84 39.23 4.31
N GLN A 251 29.78 39.82 3.55
CA GLN A 251 30.49 39.12 2.49
C GLN A 251 31.81 38.55 3.02
N VAL A 252 32.01 37.25 2.83
CA VAL A 252 33.18 36.51 3.34
C VAL A 252 33.87 35.76 2.22
N LYS A 253 35.20 35.60 2.34
CA LYS A 253 35.97 34.72 1.46
C LYS A 253 36.09 33.33 2.08
N LEU A 254 35.85 32.32 1.28
CA LEU A 254 36.01 30.91 1.63
C LEU A 254 37.17 30.32 0.83
N THR A 255 38.04 29.54 1.48
CA THR A 255 39.20 28.92 0.83
C THR A 255 38.83 27.55 0.27
N ALA A 256 38.96 27.34 -1.05
CA ALA A 256 38.74 26.05 -1.71
C ALA A 256 39.94 25.10 -1.56
N LYS A 257 39.75 23.81 -1.88
CA LYS A 257 40.78 22.75 -1.81
C LYS A 257 42.07 23.03 -2.60
N HIS A 258 42.07 23.97 -3.53
CA HIS A 258 43.22 24.32 -4.39
C HIS A 258 43.79 25.72 -4.07
N GLY A 259 43.45 26.29 -2.90
CA GLY A 259 43.88 27.65 -2.49
C GLY A 259 43.10 28.79 -3.16
N LYS A 260 42.15 28.49 -4.05
CA LYS A 260 41.29 29.49 -4.69
C LYS A 260 40.27 30.04 -3.69
N GLN A 261 40.19 31.36 -3.56
CA GLN A 261 39.20 32.02 -2.69
C GLN A 261 37.88 32.23 -3.43
N ILE A 262 36.76 31.91 -2.77
CA ILE A 262 35.39 32.07 -3.28
C ILE A 262 34.65 33.05 -2.38
N LEU A 263 34.04 34.08 -2.96
CA LEU A 263 33.17 35.00 -2.24
C LEU A 263 31.80 34.35 -1.98
N ALA A 264 31.30 34.49 -0.76
CA ALA A 264 29.97 34.04 -0.38
C ALA A 264 29.31 35.06 0.57
N ARG A 265 27.98 35.15 0.50
CA ARG A 265 27.20 36.06 1.35
C ARG A 265 26.67 35.30 2.56
N ALA A 266 27.03 35.75 3.76
CA ALA A 266 26.65 35.18 5.02
C ALA A 266 25.56 36.02 5.71
N LEU A 267 24.56 35.36 6.29
CA LEU A 267 23.58 35.95 7.20
C LEU A 267 24.01 35.67 8.64
N LEU A 268 24.07 36.71 9.46
CA LEU A 268 24.40 36.61 10.89
C LEU A 268 23.10 36.45 11.68
N ASP A 269 22.86 35.28 12.27
CA ASP A 269 21.59 34.97 12.92
C ASP A 269 21.81 34.46 14.35
N SER A 270 21.51 35.32 15.33
CA SER A 270 21.54 34.96 16.75
C SER A 270 20.43 34.00 17.17
N GLY A 271 19.41 33.80 16.33
CA GLY A 271 18.29 32.88 16.57
C GLY A 271 18.56 31.44 16.12
N SER A 272 19.60 31.19 15.31
CA SER A 272 19.99 29.85 14.91
C SER A 272 21.06 29.29 15.84
N GLN A 273 20.90 28.06 16.35
CA GLN A 273 21.93 27.42 17.18
C GLN A 273 23.09 26.83 16.36
N VAL A 274 22.89 26.62 15.06
CA VAL A 274 23.84 25.95 14.18
C VAL A 274 24.10 26.79 12.92
N SER A 275 25.32 26.73 12.42
CA SER A 275 25.69 27.35 11.15
C SER A 275 25.34 26.45 9.95
N LEU A 276 24.85 27.06 8.87
CA LEU A 276 24.38 26.36 7.66
C LEU A 276 25.14 26.84 6.42
N VAL A 277 25.33 25.93 5.44
CA VAL A 277 25.88 26.27 4.13
C VAL A 277 25.07 25.61 3.02
N THR A 278 24.90 26.33 1.90
CA THR A 278 24.21 25.76 0.74
C THR A 278 25.04 24.72 0.00
N ASN A 279 24.38 23.69 -0.53
CA ASN A 279 24.99 22.70 -1.43
C ASN A 279 25.72 23.35 -2.63
N LYS A 280 25.25 24.51 -3.08
CA LYS A 280 25.81 25.30 -4.19
C LYS A 280 27.24 25.75 -3.89
N ILE A 281 27.50 26.28 -2.69
CA ILE A 281 28.85 26.71 -2.29
C ILE A 281 29.77 25.54 -2.02
N VAL A 282 29.28 24.48 -1.35
CA VAL A 282 30.09 23.29 -1.07
C VAL A 282 30.59 22.64 -2.35
N GLY A 283 29.73 22.51 -3.37
CA GLY A 283 30.11 21.99 -4.68
C GLY A 283 31.18 22.83 -5.38
N ARG A 284 31.18 24.16 -5.18
CA ARG A 284 32.18 25.07 -5.75
C ARG A 284 33.53 25.02 -5.01
N LEU A 285 33.52 24.75 -3.71
CA LEU A 285 34.73 24.64 -2.88
C LEU A 285 35.49 23.33 -3.12
N GLY A 286 34.81 22.28 -3.62
CA GLY A 286 35.40 20.97 -3.89
C GLY A 286 35.91 20.25 -2.63
N LEU A 287 35.43 20.68 -1.46
CA LEU A 287 35.75 20.08 -0.17
C LEU A 287 34.87 18.85 0.06
N SER A 288 35.43 17.85 0.75
CA SER A 288 34.73 16.59 1.01
C SER A 288 33.94 16.70 2.32
N PRO A 289 32.60 16.61 2.29
CA PRO A 289 31.79 16.73 3.50
C PRO A 289 31.90 15.47 4.37
N VAL A 290 31.77 15.65 5.67
CA VAL A 290 31.75 14.58 6.68
C VAL A 290 30.30 14.15 6.91
N ARG A 291 30.05 12.84 7.03
CA ARG A 291 28.72 12.33 7.36
C ARG A 291 28.37 12.70 8.80
N THR A 292 27.17 13.25 8.97
CA THR A 292 26.60 13.59 10.29
C THR A 292 25.17 13.08 10.35
N ASN A 293 24.60 12.94 11.54
CA ASN A 293 23.20 12.52 11.72
C ASN A 293 22.47 13.56 12.56
N THR A 294 22.50 14.81 12.09
CA THR A 294 21.98 15.96 12.81
C THR A 294 20.61 16.33 12.27
N HIS A 295 19.66 16.61 13.16
CA HIS A 295 18.34 17.12 12.78
C HIS A 295 18.28 18.61 13.08
N ILE A 296 18.03 19.42 12.06
CA ILE A 296 17.92 20.87 12.21
C ILE A 296 16.44 21.19 12.35
N VAL A 297 16.08 21.75 13.49
CA VAL A 297 14.69 22.03 13.87
C VAL A 297 14.45 23.53 13.77
N GLY A 298 13.55 23.95 12.86
CA GLY A 298 13.12 25.35 12.75
C GLY A 298 12.10 25.75 13.82
N ILE A 299 11.67 27.03 13.80
CA ILE A 299 10.73 27.63 14.77
C ILE A 299 9.39 26.86 14.89
N THR A 300 9.01 26.14 13.83
CA THR A 300 7.83 25.27 13.72
C THR A 300 8.01 23.86 14.30
N ASN A 301 9.15 23.54 14.91
CA ASN A 301 9.46 22.25 15.52
C ASN A 301 9.56 21.04 14.55
N ILE A 302 9.84 21.28 13.27
CA ILE A 302 10.11 20.20 12.30
C ILE A 302 11.60 20.08 12.06
N GLY A 303 12.11 18.90 12.39
CA GLY A 303 13.48 18.51 12.14
C GLY A 303 13.67 18.04 10.70
N GLN A 304 14.42 18.79 9.90
CA GLN A 304 14.95 18.27 8.64
C GLN A 304 16.24 17.50 8.95
N PRO A 305 16.34 16.20 8.57
CA PRO A 305 17.59 15.46 8.71
C PRO A 305 18.64 16.05 7.76
N VAL A 306 19.79 16.40 8.32
CA VAL A 306 20.98 16.80 7.58
C VAL A 306 22.05 15.75 7.79
N ASP A 307 22.42 15.10 6.69
CA ASP A 307 23.32 13.94 6.68
C ASP A 307 24.79 14.32 6.51
N LYS A 308 25.10 15.61 6.32
CA LYS A 308 26.43 16.11 5.97
C LYS A 308 26.76 17.43 6.66
N CYS A 309 27.99 17.52 7.17
CA CYS A 309 28.59 18.72 7.74
C CYS A 309 29.95 18.99 7.07
N ILE A 310 30.40 20.23 7.11
CA ILE A 310 31.69 20.64 6.56
C ILE A 310 32.29 21.79 7.37
N ASN A 311 33.57 21.69 7.69
CA ASN A 311 34.32 22.77 8.31
C ASN A 311 34.80 23.75 7.22
N LEU A 312 34.56 25.05 7.41
CA LEU A 312 34.91 26.11 6.48
C LEU A 312 35.75 27.18 7.17
N GLU A 313 36.85 27.62 6.54
CA GLU A 313 37.59 28.82 6.93
C GLU A 313 36.97 30.05 6.25
N LEU A 314 36.39 30.94 7.06
CA LEU A 314 35.85 32.23 6.63
C LEU A 314 36.90 33.31 6.87
N GLN A 315 37.17 34.11 5.84
CA GLN A 315 38.03 35.29 5.93
C GLN A 315 37.20 36.56 5.65
N SER A 316 37.35 37.56 6.51
CA SER A 316 36.74 38.88 6.35
C SER A 316 37.27 39.60 5.10
N MET A 317 36.37 40.32 4.42
CA MET A 317 36.71 41.18 3.28
C MET A 317 37.32 42.52 3.71
N VAL A 318 37.06 42.91 4.96
CA VAL A 318 37.26 44.28 5.46
C VAL A 318 38.45 44.35 6.41
N TYR A 319 38.54 43.37 7.31
CA TYR A 319 39.54 43.28 8.36
C TYR A 319 40.37 42.00 8.18
N PRO A 320 41.60 41.94 8.71
CA PRO A 320 42.42 40.73 8.68
C PRO A 320 41.93 39.68 9.71
N PHE A 321 40.65 39.33 9.64
CA PHE A 321 40.00 38.38 10.53
C PHE A 321 39.71 37.06 9.79
N LYS A 322 39.93 35.93 10.48
CA LYS A 322 39.62 34.59 10.00
C LYS A 322 38.99 33.76 11.11
N ILE A 323 38.04 32.89 10.75
CA ILE A 323 37.39 31.96 11.67
C ILE A 323 37.05 30.64 10.97
N ASN A 324 37.19 29.52 11.67
CA ASN A 324 36.73 28.22 11.19
C ASN A 324 35.34 27.93 11.75
N VAL A 325 34.41 27.50 10.90
CA VAL A 325 33.01 27.26 11.27
C VAL A 325 32.56 25.91 10.71
N ASP A 326 31.94 25.10 11.56
CA ASP A 326 31.28 23.87 11.17
C ASP A 326 29.88 24.16 10.64
N CYS A 327 29.68 23.93 9.34
CA CYS A 327 28.43 24.23 8.66
C CYS A 327 27.71 22.96 8.23
N HIS A 328 26.44 22.84 8.60
CA HIS A 328 25.56 21.79 8.09
C HIS A 328 25.08 22.10 6.67
N ILE A 329 25.07 21.09 5.81
CA ILE A 329 24.81 21.29 4.38
C ILE A 329 23.31 21.21 4.09
N VAL A 330 22.74 22.32 3.63
CA VAL A 330 21.32 22.43 3.27
C VAL A 330 21.13 22.79 1.79
N LYS A 331 19.93 22.56 1.25
CA LYS A 331 19.64 22.88 -0.16
C LYS A 331 19.54 24.38 -0.40
N THR A 332 18.84 25.08 0.50
CA THR A 332 18.59 26.53 0.47
C THR A 332 18.45 26.99 1.92
N ILE A 333 18.97 28.17 2.24
CA ILE A 333 18.92 28.75 3.60
C ILE A 333 17.69 29.63 3.76
N THR A 334 17.52 30.62 2.87
CA THR A 334 16.42 31.58 2.90
C THR A 334 16.16 32.12 1.49
N THR A 335 15.10 32.92 1.33
CA THR A 335 14.84 33.70 0.11
C THR A 335 15.86 34.83 -0.06
N GLN A 336 15.85 35.53 -1.20
CA GLN A 336 16.76 36.66 -1.40
C GLN A 336 16.53 37.75 -0.34
N LEU A 337 17.63 38.27 0.21
CA LEU A 337 17.63 39.31 1.23
C LEU A 337 18.38 40.56 0.72
N PRO A 338 17.85 41.77 0.97
CA PRO A 338 16.44 42.07 1.26
C PRO A 338 15.52 41.60 0.11
N GLN A 339 14.21 41.52 0.34
CA GLN A 339 13.27 41.05 -0.69
C GLN A 339 13.09 42.05 -1.85
N THR A 340 13.33 43.33 -1.58
CA THR A 340 13.27 44.44 -2.53
C THR A 340 14.49 45.34 -2.32
N ASN A 341 14.86 46.10 -3.34
CA ASN A 341 15.92 47.11 -3.20
C ASN A 341 15.50 48.17 -2.17
N ILE A 342 16.40 48.48 -1.24
CA ILE A 342 16.20 49.53 -0.25
C ILE A 342 16.96 50.77 -0.68
N ASP A 343 16.25 51.90 -0.74
CA ASP A 343 16.83 53.20 -1.03
C ASP A 343 17.67 53.69 0.16
N LEU A 344 18.95 53.99 -0.11
CA LEU A 344 19.94 54.42 0.87
C LEU A 344 20.02 55.93 1.03
N SER A 345 19.23 56.70 0.27
CA SER A 345 19.22 58.18 0.30
C SER A 345 18.98 58.78 1.70
N SER A 346 18.36 58.01 2.61
CA SER A 346 18.00 58.40 3.97
C SER A 346 18.94 57.90 5.07
N ILE A 347 20.00 57.15 4.73
CA ILE A 347 20.95 56.57 5.70
C ILE A 347 22.33 57.21 5.54
N THR A 348 22.77 57.98 6.53
CA THR A 348 24.11 58.57 6.61
C THR A 348 25.07 57.65 7.36
N PHE A 349 26.11 57.18 6.67
CA PHE A 349 27.17 56.37 7.29
C PHE A 349 28.33 57.25 7.80
N PRO A 350 28.96 56.92 8.94
CA PRO A 350 30.17 57.59 9.39
C PRO A 350 31.29 57.49 8.34
N ALA A 351 32.09 58.56 8.19
CA ALA A 351 33.10 58.69 7.12
C ALA A 351 34.16 57.56 7.08
N ASN A 352 34.32 56.78 8.17
CA ASN A 352 35.27 55.67 8.28
C ASN A 352 34.60 54.28 8.40
N CYS A 353 33.31 54.17 8.07
CA CYS A 353 32.56 52.92 8.18
C CYS A 353 32.90 51.97 7.02
N LYS A 354 33.56 50.84 7.31
CA LYS A 354 33.78 49.77 6.34
C LYS A 354 32.71 48.69 6.48
N LEU A 355 31.77 48.67 5.54
CA LEU A 355 30.65 47.72 5.55
C LEU A 355 31.13 46.30 5.27
N ALA A 356 30.60 45.33 6.04
CA ALA A 356 30.87 43.91 5.83
C ALA A 356 30.21 43.37 4.55
N ASP A 357 29.11 43.97 4.12
CA ASP A 357 28.42 43.68 2.87
C ASP A 357 28.01 45.00 2.20
N ALA A 358 28.72 45.39 1.13
CA ALA A 358 28.42 46.62 0.40
C ALA A 358 27.09 46.55 -0.39
N THR A 359 26.50 45.35 -0.51
CA THR A 359 25.24 45.08 -1.22
C THR A 359 24.09 44.71 -0.29
N PHE A 360 24.19 45.06 1.00
CA PHE A 360 23.18 44.75 2.02
C PHE A 360 21.77 45.28 1.67
N ASN A 361 21.67 46.30 0.81
CA ASN A 361 20.42 46.92 0.38
C ASN A 361 19.85 46.33 -0.93
N VAL A 362 20.55 45.39 -1.57
CA VAL A 362 20.17 44.78 -2.85
C VAL A 362 19.76 43.32 -2.64
N PRO A 363 18.62 42.86 -3.20
CA PRO A 363 18.21 41.47 -3.15
C PRO A 363 19.29 40.52 -3.68
N GLY A 364 19.70 39.57 -2.86
CA GLY A 364 20.68 38.56 -3.25
C GLY A 364 20.55 37.28 -2.44
N ASP A 365 21.04 36.19 -3.02
CA ASP A 365 21.05 34.87 -2.37
C ASP A 365 21.96 34.87 -1.13
N VAL A 366 21.51 34.19 -0.07
CA VAL A 366 22.33 33.92 1.11
C VAL A 366 22.93 32.52 1.00
N ASP A 367 24.25 32.45 1.05
CA ASP A 367 25.02 31.23 0.85
C ASP A 367 25.41 30.53 2.17
N LEU A 368 25.56 31.32 3.24
CA LEU A 368 25.86 30.85 4.60
C LEU A 368 24.93 31.49 5.63
N LEU A 369 24.57 30.73 6.67
CA LEU A 369 23.94 31.25 7.87
C LEU A 369 24.91 30.97 9.01
N LEU A 370 25.31 32.02 9.72
CA LEU A 370 26.19 31.94 10.88
C LEU A 370 25.32 32.02 12.13
N GLY A 371 25.25 30.91 12.85
CA GLY A 371 24.42 30.79 14.05
C GLY A 371 24.99 31.55 15.24
N ALA A 372 24.31 31.46 16.38
CA ALA A 372 24.70 32.02 17.67
C ALA A 372 26.11 31.61 18.09
N ASP A 373 26.55 30.41 17.70
CA ASP A 373 27.90 29.89 17.90
C ASP A 373 28.98 30.82 17.32
N VAL A 374 28.70 31.48 16.18
CA VAL A 374 29.62 32.42 15.52
C VAL A 374 29.22 33.87 15.73
N PHE A 375 27.92 34.17 15.77
CA PHE A 375 27.35 35.51 15.86
C PHE A 375 27.93 36.31 17.03
N PHE A 376 27.95 35.72 18.23
CA PHE A 376 28.44 36.40 19.43
C PHE A 376 29.97 36.49 19.48
N GLN A 377 30.69 35.63 18.75
CA GLN A 377 32.17 35.68 18.68
C GLN A 377 32.67 36.82 17.80
N VAL A 378 31.89 37.16 16.76
CA VAL A 378 32.29 38.19 15.79
C VAL A 378 31.76 39.58 16.15
N LEU A 379 30.89 39.70 17.16
CA LEU A 379 30.38 40.98 17.63
C LEU A 379 31.50 41.76 18.35
N LEU A 380 31.76 43.00 17.92
CA LEU A 380 32.74 43.87 18.56
C LEU A 380 32.04 44.86 19.50
N PRO A 381 32.65 45.25 20.63
CA PRO A 381 32.13 46.33 21.47
C PRO A 381 31.95 47.60 20.65
N GLN A 382 30.86 48.34 20.89
CA GLN A 382 30.76 49.69 20.35
C GLN A 382 31.91 50.53 20.94
N PRO A 383 32.63 51.33 20.15
CA PRO A 383 33.64 52.22 20.71
C PRO A 383 32.93 53.18 21.69
N ASP A 384 33.46 53.25 22.92
CA ASP A 384 33.02 54.19 23.94
C ASP A 384 32.92 55.59 23.32
N VAL A 385 31.70 56.10 23.16
CA VAL A 385 31.50 57.54 23.02
C VAL A 385 31.78 58.12 24.40
N VAL A 386 33.03 58.52 24.58
CA VAL A 386 33.46 59.47 25.59
C VAL A 386 32.50 60.66 25.53
N SER A 387 31.82 60.87 26.65
CA SER A 387 31.04 62.05 26.95
C SER A 387 31.80 63.33 26.63
N SER A 388 31.16 64.26 25.91
CA SER A 388 31.41 65.69 26.04
C SER A 388 30.13 66.40 26.46
N PRO A 389 30.17 67.24 27.52
CA PRO A 389 29.03 68.00 28.03
C PRO A 389 28.88 69.35 27.30
N SER A 390 27.78 70.06 27.57
CA SER A 390 27.31 71.34 27.00
C SER A 390 26.64 71.21 25.62
N SER A 391 25.46 71.76 25.34
CA SER A 391 24.67 72.80 26.02
C SER A 391 23.17 72.63 25.69
N SER A 392 22.37 73.16 26.59
CA SER A 392 20.91 73.29 26.61
C SER A 392 20.24 73.79 25.34
N GLN A 393 19.16 73.13 24.91
CA GLN A 393 17.90 73.81 24.58
C GLN A 393 16.69 72.86 24.67
N GLN A 394 15.66 73.35 25.35
CA GLN A 394 14.40 72.70 25.70
C GLN A 394 13.48 72.47 24.50
N CYS A 395 12.56 71.52 24.70
CA CYS A 395 11.19 71.48 24.20
C CYS A 395 10.95 71.88 22.73
N ALA A 396 10.77 70.85 21.90
CA ALA A 396 9.62 70.80 21.01
C ALA A 396 9.17 69.35 20.93
N THR A 397 7.87 69.09 21.02
CA THR A 397 7.28 67.97 20.30
C THR A 397 7.48 68.21 18.79
N PRO A 398 8.01 67.23 18.04
CA PRO A 398 7.65 67.10 16.64
C PRO A 398 7.19 65.66 16.37
N THR A 399 5.92 65.57 16.01
CA THR A 399 5.46 64.83 14.83
C THR A 399 6.59 64.25 13.95
N THR A 400 6.49 62.95 13.66
CA THR A 400 7.23 62.19 12.62
C THR A 400 8.76 62.13 12.75
N SER A 401 9.29 61.20 13.56
CA SER A 401 10.65 60.68 13.41
C SER A 401 10.60 59.15 13.31
N ALA A 402 10.79 58.67 12.09
CA ALA A 402 10.64 57.27 11.75
C ALA A 402 11.91 56.47 12.15
N PRO A 403 11.81 55.20 12.60
CA PRO A 403 12.94 54.43 13.12
C PRO A 403 14.03 54.22 12.05
N GLN A 404 15.28 54.55 12.35
CA GLN A 404 16.44 54.31 11.49
C GLN A 404 17.09 52.93 11.80
N PRO A 405 17.69 52.25 10.80
CA PRO A 405 18.36 50.97 11.01
C PRO A 405 19.62 51.13 11.86
N SER A 406 19.87 50.16 12.74
CA SER A 406 21.03 50.14 13.65
C SER A 406 22.28 49.65 12.94
N ILE A 407 23.42 50.20 13.35
CA ILE A 407 24.75 49.85 12.87
C ILE A 407 25.44 48.98 13.93
N ILE A 408 25.92 47.81 13.52
CA ILE A 408 26.54 46.83 14.43
C ILE A 408 27.97 46.56 13.95
N HIS A 409 28.94 46.74 14.84
CA HIS A 409 30.34 46.47 14.55
C HIS A 409 30.64 44.98 14.71
N THR A 410 31.21 44.37 13.67
CA THR A 410 31.64 42.96 13.73
C THR A 410 33.07 42.80 13.21
N ALA A 411 33.70 41.67 13.53
CA ALA A 411 35.00 41.29 13.00
C ALA A 411 35.02 41.10 11.47
N PHE A 412 33.85 41.00 10.83
CA PHE A 412 33.70 40.98 9.37
C PHE A 412 33.61 42.38 8.73
N GLY A 413 33.46 43.43 9.53
CA GLY A 413 33.06 44.77 9.07
C GLY A 413 31.81 45.23 9.78
N VAL A 414 31.34 46.42 9.42
CA VAL A 414 30.10 46.98 9.95
C VAL A 414 28.89 46.37 9.23
N VAL A 415 27.93 45.83 9.97
CA VAL A 415 26.67 45.28 9.43
C VAL A 415 25.50 46.19 9.81
N VAL A 416 24.47 46.22 8.96
CA VAL A 416 23.28 47.05 9.15
C VAL A 416 22.09 46.15 9.44
N ALA A 417 21.37 46.42 10.53
CA ALA A 417 20.19 45.65 10.92
C ALA A 417 19.14 46.56 11.57
N GLY A 418 17.86 46.35 11.29
CA GLY A 418 16.78 47.14 11.87
C GLY A 418 15.74 47.64 10.86
N ARG A 419 14.77 48.42 11.34
CA ARG A 419 13.62 48.86 10.52
C ARG A 419 14.06 49.91 9.49
N SER A 420 13.55 49.79 8.26
CA SER A 420 13.69 50.78 7.18
C SER A 420 12.33 51.37 6.82
N ASN A 421 12.27 52.68 6.49
CA ASN A 421 11.03 53.44 6.26
C ASN A 421 10.58 53.52 4.79
N THR A 422 11.12 52.68 3.91
CA THR A 422 10.75 52.66 2.49
C THR A 422 9.37 52.00 2.27
N LYS A 423 8.48 52.65 1.52
CA LYS A 423 7.13 52.13 1.22
C LYS A 423 7.18 50.87 0.34
N THR A 424 6.26 49.95 0.67
CA THR A 424 5.77 48.76 -0.06
C THR A 424 6.64 47.49 -0.13
N SER A 425 6.33 46.53 0.76
CA SER A 425 6.39 45.08 0.54
C SER A 425 5.34 44.40 1.43
N ASN A 426 4.48 43.53 0.87
CA ASN A 426 3.48 42.73 1.61
C ASN A 426 4.08 41.46 2.26
N GLN A 427 5.40 41.37 2.34
CA GLN A 427 6.10 40.13 2.70
C GLN A 427 6.97 40.34 3.95
N VAL A 428 6.70 39.53 4.98
CA VAL A 428 7.55 39.38 6.17
C VAL A 428 8.24 38.03 6.05
N VAL A 429 9.58 38.00 6.10
CA VAL A 429 10.34 36.74 6.09
C VAL A 429 10.39 36.18 7.50
N SER A 430 9.77 35.03 7.72
CA SER A 430 10.01 34.17 8.87
C SER A 430 10.61 32.84 8.39
N LEU A 431 11.70 32.40 9.00
CA LEU A 431 12.37 31.14 8.68
C LEU A 431 11.58 29.97 9.28
N PHE A 432 10.77 29.30 8.45
CA PHE A 432 9.94 28.15 8.84
C PHE A 432 10.33 26.87 8.06
N CYS A 433 10.48 25.74 8.76
CA CYS A 433 10.37 24.38 8.17
C CYS A 433 8.95 23.83 8.43
N ASN A 434 8.44 22.79 7.77
CA ASN A 434 6.98 22.51 7.69
C ASN A 434 6.46 21.32 8.50
N GLU A 435 5.36 21.47 9.27
CA GLU A 435 4.74 20.48 10.20
C GLU A 435 4.39 19.15 9.52
N CYS A 436 4.67 18.04 10.21
CA CYS A 436 4.22 16.70 9.81
C CYS A 436 2.77 16.48 10.29
N ASN A 437 1.84 16.40 9.35
CA ASN A 437 0.39 16.20 9.52
C ASN A 437 -0.01 14.78 10.03
N SER A 438 0.22 14.42 11.29
CA SER A 438 -0.31 13.15 11.85
C SER A 438 -1.83 13.23 12.10
N ASN A 439 -2.31 14.24 12.81
CA ASN A 439 -3.67 14.25 13.36
C ASN A 439 -4.81 14.27 12.31
N ILE A 440 -4.62 14.94 11.17
CA ILE A 440 -5.67 15.03 10.13
C ILE A 440 -5.74 13.74 9.31
N ASN A 441 -4.61 13.11 9.00
CA ASN A 441 -4.60 11.84 8.29
C ASN A 441 -5.24 10.73 9.12
N ASP A 442 -5.03 10.75 10.44
CA ASP A 442 -5.65 9.80 11.36
C ASP A 442 -7.18 9.97 11.41
N ASN A 443 -7.68 11.22 11.53
CA ASN A 443 -9.12 11.51 11.48
C ASN A 443 -9.77 11.13 10.14
N LEU A 444 -9.06 11.35 9.03
CA LEU A 444 -9.52 10.93 7.70
C LEU A 444 -9.54 9.41 7.55
N SER A 445 -8.54 8.72 8.10
CA SER A 445 -8.51 7.26 8.11
C SER A 445 -9.66 6.68 8.92
N ALA A 446 -9.98 7.30 10.07
CA ALA A 446 -11.11 6.95 10.92
C ALA A 446 -12.44 7.14 10.17
N PHE A 447 -12.62 8.28 9.50
CA PHE A 447 -13.79 8.57 8.68
C PHE A 447 -14.04 7.50 7.61
N TRP A 448 -13.00 7.08 6.88
CA TRP A 448 -13.11 5.98 5.90
C TRP A 448 -13.28 4.60 6.54
N SER A 449 -12.76 4.39 7.75
CA SER A 449 -12.87 3.10 8.46
C SER A 449 -14.29 2.79 8.90
N THR A 450 -15.09 3.82 9.25
CA THR A 450 -16.50 3.70 9.66
C THR A 450 -17.39 3.07 8.57
N GLU A 451 -16.96 3.10 7.30
CA GLU A 451 -17.69 2.57 6.14
C GLU A 451 -17.36 1.12 5.81
N LYS A 452 -16.24 0.58 6.33
CA LYS A 452 -15.96 -0.84 6.14
C LYS A 452 -16.99 -1.62 6.94
N VAL A 453 -17.68 -2.56 6.29
CA VAL A 453 -18.31 -3.66 7.02
C VAL A 453 -17.17 -4.39 7.72
N PRO A 454 -17.13 -4.45 9.07
CA PRO A 454 -16.05 -5.11 9.77
C PRO A 454 -15.95 -6.55 9.29
N GLU A 455 -14.82 -6.90 8.65
CA GLU A 455 -14.62 -8.26 8.16
C GLU A 455 -14.46 -9.20 9.36
N ILE A 456 -15.21 -10.31 9.40
CA ILE A 456 -15.07 -11.35 10.42
C ILE A 456 -13.85 -12.19 10.04
N PHE A 457 -12.66 -11.64 10.23
CA PHE A 457 -11.43 -12.41 10.21
C PHE A 457 -10.67 -12.12 11.50
N PRO A 458 -10.75 -12.99 12.51
CA PRO A 458 -9.70 -13.05 13.50
C PRO A 458 -8.46 -13.57 12.76
N GLU A 459 -7.68 -12.67 12.15
CA GLU A 459 -6.27 -12.95 11.94
C GLU A 459 -5.68 -13.17 13.34
N GLN A 460 -5.52 -14.45 13.70
CA GLN A 460 -4.79 -14.85 14.90
C GLN A 460 -3.31 -14.51 14.65
N LEU A 461 -2.96 -13.27 14.92
CA LEU A 461 -1.58 -12.83 14.98
C LEU A 461 -0.93 -13.51 16.20
N PRO A 462 0.27 -14.10 16.06
CA PRO A 462 0.98 -14.73 17.19
C PRO A 462 1.16 -13.78 18.39
N GLU A 463 1.23 -12.47 18.14
CA GLU A 463 1.28 -11.42 19.17
C GLU A 463 -0.01 -11.34 20.01
N HIS A 464 -1.18 -11.56 19.40
CA HIS A 464 -2.46 -11.59 20.12
C HIS A 464 -2.55 -12.79 21.06
N ASP A 465 -2.13 -13.98 20.59
CA ASP A 465 -2.09 -15.20 21.41
C ASP A 465 -1.06 -15.08 22.55
N TYR A 466 0.01 -14.32 22.36
CA TYR A 466 0.95 -13.99 23.44
C TYR A 466 0.30 -13.07 24.47
N CYS A 467 -0.37 -11.98 24.04
CA CYS A 467 -1.05 -11.06 24.95
C CYS A 467 -2.12 -11.77 25.79
N GLU A 468 -2.95 -12.64 25.17
CA GLU A 468 -3.98 -13.40 25.88
C GLU A 468 -3.41 -14.39 26.89
N ARG A 469 -2.32 -15.08 26.55
CA ARG A 469 -1.64 -15.98 27.49
C ARG A 469 -1.05 -15.21 28.66
N LEU A 470 -0.30 -14.13 28.37
CA LEU A 470 0.26 -13.27 29.40
C LEU A 470 -0.82 -12.75 30.35
N PHE A 471 -1.93 -12.23 29.81
CA PHE A 471 -3.03 -11.74 30.62
C PHE A 471 -3.59 -12.83 31.54
N LYS A 472 -3.89 -14.02 31.01
CA LYS A 472 -4.42 -15.14 31.81
C LYS A 472 -3.45 -15.64 32.86
N ASP A 473 -2.15 -15.67 32.56
CA ASP A 473 -1.12 -16.19 33.45
C ASP A 473 -0.74 -15.21 34.57
N THR A 474 -0.92 -13.90 34.35
CA THR A 474 -0.44 -12.84 35.27
C THR A 474 -1.53 -12.05 35.96
N THR A 475 -2.78 -12.05 35.43
CA THR A 475 -3.85 -11.21 35.98
C THR A 475 -4.43 -11.80 37.26
N VAL A 476 -4.38 -11.02 38.33
CA VAL A 476 -4.93 -11.37 39.65
C VAL A 476 -6.11 -10.45 39.96
N LEU A 477 -7.14 -11.00 40.61
CA LEU A 477 -8.26 -10.25 41.17
C LEU A 477 -8.28 -10.51 42.67
N GLU A 478 -7.80 -9.55 43.46
CA GLU A 478 -7.76 -9.63 44.92
C GLU A 478 -8.41 -8.39 45.52
N ASN A 479 -9.19 -8.57 46.61
CA ASN A 479 -9.90 -7.48 47.28
C ASN A 479 -10.72 -6.58 46.33
N ASN A 480 -11.41 -7.21 45.38
CA ASN A 480 -12.17 -6.56 44.31
C ASN A 480 -11.35 -5.58 43.46
N LYS A 481 -10.05 -5.84 43.26
CA LYS A 481 -9.20 -5.02 42.40
C LYS A 481 -8.34 -5.89 41.48
N PHE A 482 -8.35 -5.56 40.19
CA PHE A 482 -7.51 -6.23 39.21
C PHE A 482 -6.08 -5.71 39.27
N THR A 483 -5.11 -6.61 39.20
CA THR A 483 -3.71 -6.31 38.94
C THR A 483 -3.30 -6.97 37.63
N VAL A 484 -2.79 -6.18 36.68
CA VAL A 484 -2.45 -6.66 35.33
C VAL A 484 -1.01 -6.31 34.95
N THR A 485 -0.42 -7.11 34.07
CA THR A 485 0.91 -6.89 33.49
C THR A 485 0.77 -6.38 32.05
N MET A 486 1.49 -5.31 31.71
CA MET A 486 1.59 -4.80 30.34
C MET A 486 2.40 -5.77 29.45
N PRO A 487 1.89 -6.10 28.24
CA PRO A 487 2.60 -6.93 27.29
C PRO A 487 3.73 -6.15 26.61
N THR A 488 4.98 -6.45 26.98
CA THR A 488 6.19 -5.89 26.38
C THR A 488 6.69 -6.78 25.24
N LYS A 489 7.33 -6.18 24.22
CA LYS A 489 7.98 -6.90 23.11
C LYS A 489 9.32 -7.53 23.49
N VAL A 490 9.94 -6.98 24.53
CA VAL A 490 11.21 -7.43 25.10
C VAL A 490 11.01 -7.74 26.57
N PRO A 491 11.84 -8.63 27.17
CA PRO A 491 11.86 -8.82 28.63
C PRO A 491 12.01 -7.50 29.37
N LEU A 492 11.42 -7.40 30.55
CA LEU A 492 11.37 -6.16 31.33
C LEU A 492 12.77 -5.62 31.63
N GLU A 493 13.74 -6.50 31.87
CA GLU A 493 15.14 -6.18 32.16
C GLU A 493 15.86 -5.52 30.96
N GLN A 494 15.35 -5.71 29.73
CA GLN A 494 15.92 -5.15 28.50
C GLN A 494 15.23 -3.86 28.06
N VAL A 495 14.13 -3.47 28.72
CA VAL A 495 13.36 -2.28 28.34
C VAL A 495 14.21 -1.01 28.44
N ASN A 496 15.00 -0.87 29.51
CA ASN A 496 15.83 0.33 29.69
C ASN A 496 16.96 0.42 28.65
N SER A 497 17.59 -0.71 28.27
CA SER A 497 18.62 -0.72 27.22
C SER A 497 18.08 -0.29 25.85
N GLU A 498 16.83 -0.62 25.55
CA GLU A 498 16.18 -0.24 24.30
C GLU A 498 15.69 1.22 24.33
N LEU A 499 15.08 1.67 25.43
CA LEU A 499 14.59 3.05 25.57
C LEU A 499 15.74 4.06 25.74
N GLY A 500 16.71 3.83 26.61
CA GLY A 500 17.61 4.90 27.05
C GLY A 500 16.88 5.96 27.87
N GLU A 501 17.43 7.17 27.96
CA GLU A 501 16.99 8.16 28.94
C GLU A 501 15.71 8.90 28.51
N SER A 502 14.70 8.89 29.39
CA SER A 502 13.44 9.63 29.23
C SER A 502 13.34 10.87 30.13
N PHE A 503 14.04 10.86 31.28
CA PHE A 503 13.94 11.90 32.31
C PHE A 503 14.25 13.33 31.81
N PRO A 504 15.38 13.60 31.10
CA PRO A 504 15.71 14.97 30.68
C PRO A 504 14.65 15.59 29.76
N LEU A 505 14.05 14.77 28.89
CA LEU A 505 13.01 15.20 27.95
C LEU A 505 11.68 15.43 28.65
N ALA A 506 11.29 14.55 29.57
CA ALA A 506 10.09 14.70 30.39
C ALA A 506 10.17 15.97 31.26
N LEU A 507 11.33 16.21 31.90
CA LEU A 507 11.58 17.39 32.71
C LEU A 507 11.48 18.69 31.90
N LYS A 508 12.09 18.74 30.72
CA LYS A 508 11.98 19.89 29.80
C LYS A 508 10.53 20.17 29.42
N ARG A 509 9.73 19.13 29.15
CA ARG A 509 8.31 19.25 28.83
C ARG A 509 7.48 19.70 30.04
N PHE A 510 7.81 19.21 31.23
CA PHE A 510 7.18 19.65 32.47
C PHE A 510 7.39 21.15 32.72
N TYR A 511 8.62 21.69 32.57
CA TYR A 511 8.83 23.14 32.72
C TYR A 511 8.05 23.98 31.72
N ASN A 512 7.82 23.47 30.50
CA ASN A 512 6.97 24.15 29.52
C ASN A 512 5.49 24.09 29.92
N LEU A 513 5.04 22.97 30.48
CA LEU A 513 3.71 22.83 31.06
C LEU A 513 3.54 23.82 32.22
N GLU A 514 4.48 23.89 33.16
CA GLU A 514 4.48 24.80 34.30
C GLU A 514 4.34 26.26 33.85
N LYS A 515 5.17 26.71 32.89
CA LYS A 515 5.07 28.06 32.30
C LYS A 515 3.71 28.35 31.66
N ARG A 516 3.04 27.32 31.11
CA ARG A 516 1.70 27.47 30.53
C ARG A 516 0.64 27.55 31.64
N LEU A 517 0.73 26.71 32.66
CA LEU A 517 -0.21 26.71 33.78
C LEU A 517 -0.13 28.03 34.56
N GLN A 518 1.05 28.60 34.75
CA GLN A 518 1.21 29.91 35.40
C GLN A 518 0.52 31.06 34.65
N LYS A 519 0.40 30.97 33.33
CA LYS A 519 -0.30 31.97 32.51
C LYS A 519 -1.82 31.87 32.62
N ASP A 520 -2.33 30.74 33.12
CA ASP A 520 -3.76 30.46 33.25
C ASP A 520 -4.07 29.90 34.66
N PRO A 521 -4.34 30.79 35.64
CA PRO A 521 -4.58 30.39 37.02
C PRO A 521 -5.76 29.42 37.21
N VAL A 522 -6.77 29.51 36.33
CA VAL A 522 -7.94 28.60 36.36
C VAL A 522 -7.50 27.21 35.95
N LEU A 523 -6.75 27.10 34.86
CA LEU A 523 -6.20 25.83 34.40
C LEU A 523 -5.24 25.21 35.41
N LEU A 524 -4.37 26.00 36.05
CA LEU A 524 -3.47 25.53 37.11
C LEU A 524 -4.23 24.93 38.29
N THR A 525 -5.28 25.61 38.75
CA THR A 525 -6.11 25.14 39.88
C THR A 525 -6.76 23.79 39.56
N GLU A 526 -7.35 23.65 38.38
CA GLU A 526 -7.98 22.39 37.95
C GLU A 526 -6.96 21.27 37.73
N TYR A 527 -5.76 21.59 37.22
CA TYR A 527 -4.69 20.61 37.03
C TYR A 527 -4.15 20.10 38.38
N THR A 528 -3.96 21.00 39.35
CA THR A 528 -3.50 20.66 40.70
C THR A 528 -4.51 19.75 41.40
N LYS A 529 -5.81 20.07 41.31
CA LYS A 529 -6.90 19.20 41.81
C LYS A 529 -6.84 17.80 41.18
N PHE A 530 -6.58 17.71 39.87
CA PHE A 530 -6.44 16.43 39.17
C PHE A 530 -5.28 15.60 39.72
N ILE A 531 -4.09 16.19 39.91
CA ILE A 531 -2.92 15.49 40.45
C ILE A 531 -3.16 15.06 41.90
N HIS A 532 -3.69 15.94 42.74
CA HIS A 532 -4.01 15.61 44.13
C HIS A 532 -5.08 14.51 44.24
N GLN A 533 -6.04 14.47 43.32
CA GLN A 533 -7.01 13.37 43.25
C GLN A 533 -6.33 12.03 42.89
N TYR A 534 -5.30 12.02 42.04
CA TYR A 534 -4.54 10.78 41.77
C TYR A 534 -3.84 10.25 43.02
N ILE A 535 -3.23 11.15 43.80
CA ILE A 535 -2.50 10.79 45.01
C ILE A 535 -3.48 10.36 46.12
N SER A 536 -4.56 11.12 46.34
CA SER A 536 -5.52 10.83 47.43
C SER A 536 -6.26 9.51 47.23
N LEU A 537 -6.55 9.14 45.98
CA LEU A 537 -7.14 7.85 45.63
C LEU A 537 -6.11 6.70 45.56
N LYS A 538 -4.84 6.97 45.89
CA LYS A 538 -3.70 6.02 45.74
C LYS A 538 -3.48 5.51 44.31
N HIS A 539 -4.01 6.21 43.31
CA HIS A 539 -3.80 5.92 41.90
C HIS A 539 -2.40 6.35 41.42
N GLY A 540 -1.75 7.24 42.17
CA GLY A 540 -0.32 7.52 42.07
C GLY A 540 0.33 7.64 43.44
N THR A 541 1.61 7.32 43.53
CA THR A 541 2.42 7.38 44.75
C THR A 541 3.65 8.21 44.52
N ILE A 542 3.97 9.09 45.46
CA ILE A 542 5.22 9.87 45.42
C ILE A 542 6.37 8.92 45.71
N VAL A 543 7.39 8.95 44.86
CA VAL A 543 8.60 8.12 44.97
C VAL A 543 9.83 9.00 44.88
N ASP A 544 10.88 8.63 45.59
CA ASP A 544 12.17 9.28 45.44
C ASP A 544 12.83 8.82 44.14
N ILE A 545 13.20 9.75 43.27
CA ILE A 545 13.89 9.45 42.01
C ILE A 545 15.23 8.75 42.29
N SER A 546 15.88 9.08 43.41
CA SER A 546 17.16 8.48 43.81
C SER A 546 17.06 6.99 44.13
N SER A 547 15.84 6.47 44.32
CA SER A 547 15.60 5.03 44.51
C SER A 547 15.80 4.19 43.25
N TYR A 548 15.88 4.83 42.07
CA TYR A 548 16.08 4.14 40.79
C TYR A 548 17.54 4.23 40.31
N ASP A 549 18.09 3.10 39.85
CA ASP A 549 19.26 3.09 38.98
C ASP A 549 18.80 3.35 37.54
N LEU A 550 18.72 4.62 37.12
CA LEU A 550 18.26 5.02 35.78
C LEU A 550 19.05 4.36 34.62
N SER A 551 20.23 3.81 34.89
CA SER A 551 21.04 3.11 33.89
C SER A 551 20.67 1.63 33.73
N LYS A 552 19.97 1.03 34.70
CA LYS A 552 19.64 -0.40 34.72
C LYS A 552 18.16 -0.69 34.87
N ASP A 553 17.48 0.06 35.74
CA ASP A 553 16.10 -0.18 36.08
C ASP A 553 15.17 0.19 34.91
N PRO A 554 14.09 -0.56 34.68
CA PRO A 554 13.10 -0.30 33.63
C PRO A 554 12.23 0.91 34.01
N VAL A 555 12.78 2.11 33.88
CA VAL A 555 12.15 3.36 34.31
C VAL A 555 11.81 4.24 33.10
N TYR A 556 10.60 4.80 33.11
CA TYR A 556 10.17 5.73 32.07
C TYR A 556 9.35 6.88 32.63
N PHE A 557 9.68 8.10 32.21
CA PHE A 557 9.01 9.33 32.60
C PHE A 557 8.07 9.81 31.48
N LEU A 558 6.76 9.70 31.72
CA LEU A 558 5.70 10.12 30.82
C LEU A 558 5.51 11.65 30.89
N PRO A 559 5.67 12.37 29.77
CA PRO A 559 5.19 13.73 29.68
C PRO A 559 3.66 13.77 29.73
N HIS A 560 3.12 14.82 30.32
CA HIS A 560 1.68 15.03 30.40
C HIS A 560 1.28 16.46 30.07
N HIS A 561 0.05 16.67 29.60
CA HIS A 561 -0.49 18.00 29.32
C HIS A 561 -2.03 18.02 29.41
N ALA A 562 -2.62 19.20 29.53
CA ALA A 562 -4.08 19.38 29.56
C ALA A 562 -4.68 19.54 28.16
N VAL A 563 -5.81 18.86 27.93
CA VAL A 563 -6.76 19.11 26.85
C VAL A 563 -8.07 19.56 27.49
N ILE A 564 -8.56 20.73 27.08
CA ILE A 564 -9.82 21.29 27.57
C ILE A 564 -10.94 20.84 26.63
N LYS A 565 -11.97 20.19 27.17
CA LYS A 565 -13.18 19.82 26.43
C LYS A 565 -14.34 20.65 26.96
N GLU A 566 -14.57 21.81 26.34
CA GLU A 566 -15.60 22.77 26.75
C GLU A 566 -17.02 22.17 26.76
N SER A 567 -17.27 21.18 25.91
CA SER A 567 -18.54 20.45 25.82
C SER A 567 -18.78 19.39 26.92
N SER A 568 -17.83 19.17 27.83
CA SER A 568 -17.94 18.17 28.90
C SER A 568 -18.59 18.77 30.15
N LYS A 569 -19.74 18.23 30.59
CA LYS A 569 -20.45 18.68 31.80
C LYS A 569 -19.67 18.37 33.10
N THR A 570 -18.94 17.24 33.16
CA THR A 570 -18.36 16.72 34.43
C THR A 570 -16.84 16.91 34.58
N THR A 571 -16.09 16.92 33.48
CA THR A 571 -14.62 17.09 33.50
C THR A 571 -14.20 17.94 32.31
N LYS A 572 -14.11 19.25 32.51
CA LYS A 572 -13.63 20.19 31.48
C LYS A 572 -12.16 19.97 31.15
N LEU A 573 -11.38 19.48 32.12
CA LEU A 573 -9.96 19.15 31.98
C LEU A 573 -9.75 17.65 31.80
N ARG A 574 -9.04 17.25 30.73
CA ARG A 574 -8.50 15.90 30.55
C ARG A 574 -6.99 15.99 30.44
N THR A 575 -6.28 15.30 31.33
CA THR A 575 -4.82 15.15 31.21
C THR A 575 -4.52 14.09 30.17
N VAL A 576 -3.55 14.30 29.29
CA VAL A 576 -3.07 13.31 28.31
C VAL A 576 -1.65 12.91 28.68
N PHE A 577 -1.37 11.62 28.77
CA PHE A 577 -0.04 11.05 29.00
C PHE A 577 0.57 10.60 27.67
N ASP A 578 1.79 11.03 27.36
CA ASP A 578 2.44 10.79 26.09
C ASP A 578 3.43 9.60 26.16
N GLY A 579 2.91 8.39 25.96
CA GLY A 579 3.72 7.17 25.80
C GLY A 579 4.46 7.06 24.46
N SER A 580 4.23 8.00 23.54
CA SER A 580 4.84 8.06 22.20
C SER A 580 6.06 8.98 22.15
N MET A 581 6.44 9.59 23.28
CA MET A 581 7.68 10.36 23.37
C MET A 581 8.88 9.46 23.09
N ARG A 582 9.64 9.81 22.05
CA ARG A 582 10.90 9.16 21.73
C ARG A 582 12.00 9.64 22.69
N THR A 583 12.71 8.69 23.27
CA THR A 583 13.84 8.89 24.20
C THR A 583 15.16 9.11 23.44
N THR A 584 16.28 9.11 24.15
CA THR A 584 17.63 9.23 23.57
C THR A 584 17.90 8.22 22.45
N ASN A 585 17.35 7.00 22.55
CA ASN A 585 17.53 5.95 21.53
C ASN A 585 16.54 6.07 20.35
N LYS A 586 15.72 7.12 20.30
CA LYS A 586 14.69 7.33 19.27
C LYS A 586 13.57 6.27 19.26
N VAL A 587 13.40 5.53 20.35
CA VAL A 587 12.33 4.56 20.60
C VAL A 587 11.36 5.15 21.62
N SER A 588 10.05 4.91 21.49
CA SER A 588 9.06 5.29 22.51
C SER A 588 8.62 4.09 23.34
N LEU A 589 8.04 4.32 24.53
CA LEU A 589 7.47 3.25 25.34
C LEU A 589 6.39 2.48 24.54
N ASN A 590 5.56 3.20 23.79
CA ASN A 590 4.58 2.62 22.90
C ASN A 590 5.21 1.75 21.80
N ASP A 591 6.42 2.01 21.34
CA ASP A 591 7.08 1.15 20.34
C ASP A 591 7.45 -0.23 20.91
N LEU A 592 7.71 -0.31 22.21
CA LEU A 592 8.05 -1.54 22.94
C LEU A 592 6.86 -2.27 23.53
N LEU A 593 5.68 -1.65 23.59
CA LEU A 593 4.45 -2.30 24.05
C LEU A 593 3.65 -2.92 22.89
N LEU A 594 2.97 -4.03 23.17
CA LEU A 594 2.00 -4.66 22.27
C LEU A 594 0.60 -4.08 22.51
N ASN A 595 -0.22 -4.03 21.47
CA ASN A 595 -1.57 -3.46 21.54
C ASN A 595 -2.60 -4.40 22.18
N GLY A 596 -2.38 -5.71 22.07
CA GLY A 596 -3.37 -6.74 22.39
C GLY A 596 -4.51 -6.83 21.35
N PRO A 597 -5.27 -7.94 21.35
CA PRO A 597 -6.44 -8.11 20.50
C PRO A 597 -7.61 -7.20 20.91
N VAL A 598 -8.52 -6.93 19.98
CA VAL A 598 -9.80 -6.29 20.32
C VAL A 598 -10.74 -7.35 20.87
N VAL A 599 -11.15 -7.21 22.14
CA VAL A 599 -11.98 -8.21 22.85
C VAL A 599 -13.46 -7.81 22.98
N GLN A 600 -13.75 -6.53 22.92
CA GLN A 600 -15.12 -6.01 22.95
C GLN A 600 -15.79 -6.09 21.58
N LYS A 601 -17.12 -6.02 21.54
CA LYS A 601 -17.87 -5.91 20.28
C LYS A 601 -17.58 -4.60 19.57
N ASP A 602 -17.74 -4.62 18.25
CA ASP A 602 -17.62 -3.39 17.47
C ASP A 602 -18.74 -2.41 17.82
N LEU A 603 -18.42 -1.13 17.68
CA LEU A 603 -19.34 -0.03 17.97
C LEU A 603 -20.67 -0.15 17.20
N PHE A 604 -20.61 -0.60 15.94
CA PHE A 604 -21.78 -0.73 15.10
C PHE A 604 -22.73 -1.79 15.67
N GLU A 605 -22.22 -2.93 16.14
CA GLU A 605 -23.00 -3.99 16.81
C GLU A 605 -23.68 -3.51 18.11
N VAL A 606 -22.97 -2.74 18.94
CA VAL A 606 -23.54 -2.19 20.19
C VAL A 606 -24.68 -1.21 19.89
N LEU A 607 -24.47 -0.26 18.97
CA LEU A 607 -25.49 0.72 18.57
C LEU A 607 -26.69 0.07 17.89
N LEU A 608 -26.47 -0.90 17.00
CA LEU A 608 -27.55 -1.62 16.32
C LEU A 608 -28.39 -2.41 17.32
N SER A 609 -27.74 -3.08 18.27
CA SER A 609 -28.43 -3.82 19.34
C SER A 609 -29.24 -2.88 20.24
N PHE A 610 -28.71 -1.69 20.52
CA PHE A 610 -29.39 -0.65 21.29
C PHE A 610 -30.71 -0.20 20.64
N ARG A 611 -30.94 -0.44 19.35
CA ARG A 611 -32.18 -0.08 18.62
C ARG A 611 -33.33 -1.06 18.72
N LEU A 612 -33.16 -2.23 19.34
CA LEU A 612 -34.10 -3.34 19.16
C LEU A 612 -35.21 -3.49 20.20
N GLU A 613 -35.07 -2.93 21.40
CA GLU A 613 -35.98 -3.20 22.52
C GLU A 613 -36.50 -1.92 23.15
N LYS A 614 -37.69 -1.97 23.77
CA LYS A 614 -38.42 -0.76 24.19
C LYS A 614 -37.77 0.00 25.36
N TYR A 615 -37.45 -0.68 26.45
CA TYR A 615 -36.90 -0.04 27.65
C TYR A 615 -35.38 -0.13 27.63
N TYR A 616 -34.70 0.88 28.17
CA TYR A 616 -33.24 0.89 28.19
C TYR A 616 -32.64 1.66 29.36
N PHE A 617 -31.36 1.43 29.61
CA PHE A 617 -30.52 2.33 30.39
C PHE A 617 -29.19 2.61 29.70
N ILE A 618 -28.64 3.77 30.01
CA ILE A 618 -27.32 4.24 29.60
C ILE A 618 -26.58 4.58 30.88
N CYS A 619 -25.34 4.10 31.01
CA CYS A 619 -24.46 4.50 32.10
C CYS A 619 -22.99 4.41 31.67
N ASP A 620 -22.11 4.94 32.50
CA ASP A 620 -20.67 5.04 32.26
C ASP A 620 -19.90 4.35 33.41
N ILE A 621 -18.77 3.72 33.12
CA ILE A 621 -17.88 3.15 34.13
C ILE A 621 -16.94 4.24 34.60
N ARG A 622 -17.16 4.72 35.83
CA ARG A 622 -16.41 5.82 36.42
C ARG A 622 -14.92 5.46 36.50
N MET A 623 -14.10 6.25 35.79
CA MET A 623 -12.63 6.15 35.86
C MET A 623 -12.11 4.73 35.53
N MET A 624 -12.75 4.01 34.62
CA MET A 624 -12.50 2.59 34.29
C MET A 624 -11.01 2.17 34.34
N PHE A 625 -10.12 2.86 33.61
CA PHE A 625 -8.69 2.52 33.58
C PHE A 625 -8.01 2.61 34.96
N ARG A 626 -8.43 3.57 35.79
CA ARG A 626 -7.86 3.83 37.13
C ARG A 626 -8.34 2.82 38.18
N CYS A 627 -9.37 2.03 37.88
CA CYS A 627 -9.80 0.94 38.76
C CYS A 627 -8.85 -0.27 38.71
N ILE A 628 -8.02 -0.36 37.66
CA ILE A 628 -7.17 -1.52 37.39
C ILE A 628 -5.73 -1.16 37.78
N GLU A 629 -5.15 -1.89 38.72
CA GLU A 629 -3.76 -1.75 39.11
C GLU A 629 -2.82 -2.38 38.10
N LEU A 630 -1.64 -1.78 37.99
CA LEU A 630 -0.54 -2.36 37.27
C LEU A 630 0.33 -3.20 38.21
N ASP A 631 0.90 -4.28 37.68
CA ASP A 631 1.99 -5.03 38.29
C ASP A 631 3.06 -4.08 38.87
N PRO A 632 3.37 -4.17 40.18
CA PRO A 632 4.37 -3.34 40.85
C PRO A 632 5.71 -3.24 40.10
N LEU A 633 6.15 -4.31 39.44
CA LEU A 633 7.44 -4.33 38.72
C LEU A 633 7.43 -3.42 37.48
N GLN A 634 6.26 -3.11 36.94
CA GLN A 634 6.12 -2.29 35.72
C GLN A 634 5.65 -0.86 36.00
N ARG A 635 5.27 -0.52 37.24
CA ARG A 635 4.88 0.84 37.63
C ARG A 635 5.96 1.90 37.37
N PRO A 636 7.28 1.61 37.50
CA PRO A 636 8.33 2.57 37.15
C PRO A 636 8.34 3.00 35.67
N LEU A 637 7.65 2.28 34.78
CA LEU A 637 7.45 2.69 33.38
C LEU A 637 6.39 3.79 33.21
N GLN A 638 5.71 4.18 34.30
CA GLN A 638 4.63 5.18 34.28
C GLN A 638 4.88 6.29 35.31
N ASN A 639 6.10 6.83 35.36
CA ASN A 639 6.42 7.95 36.24
C ASN A 639 6.06 9.29 35.60
N ILE A 640 5.58 10.26 36.38
CA ILE A 640 5.35 11.65 35.95
C ILE A 640 6.04 12.63 36.89
N LEU A 641 6.29 13.85 36.42
CA LEU A 641 6.96 14.90 37.17
C LEU A 641 5.96 16.02 37.53
N TRP A 642 5.93 16.43 38.80
CA TRP A 642 5.01 17.46 39.27
C TRP A 642 5.57 18.27 40.44
N ARG A 643 5.14 19.53 40.58
CA ARG A 643 5.27 20.34 41.79
C ARG A 643 4.18 21.40 41.78
N ASP A 644 3.72 21.83 42.95
CA ASP A 644 2.60 22.78 43.06
C ASP A 644 3.04 24.22 42.81
N SER A 645 4.31 24.54 43.12
CA SER A 645 4.90 25.85 42.84
C SER A 645 6.37 25.74 42.38
N PRO A 646 6.90 26.77 41.68
CA PRO A 646 8.28 26.78 41.21
C PRO A 646 9.33 26.75 42.33
N ASP A 647 8.94 27.18 43.52
CA ASP A 647 9.79 27.26 44.71
C ASP A 647 9.90 25.91 45.42
N GLN A 648 9.11 24.91 44.99
CA GLN A 648 9.16 23.55 45.51
C GLN A 648 10.06 22.65 44.64
N ASP A 649 10.54 21.58 45.28
CA ASP A 649 11.25 20.51 44.61
C ASP A 649 10.32 19.72 43.69
N ILE A 650 10.87 19.18 42.62
CA ILE A 650 10.13 18.35 41.68
C ILE A 650 9.88 16.98 42.30
N LEU A 651 8.60 16.63 42.40
CA LEU A 651 8.15 15.31 42.82
C LEU A 651 8.10 14.37 41.62
N CYS A 652 8.51 13.12 41.86
CA CYS A 652 8.21 12.01 40.96
C CYS A 652 6.99 11.27 41.49
N ILE A 653 5.96 11.18 40.66
CA ILE A 653 4.73 10.45 40.97
C ILE A 653 4.71 9.21 40.08
N GLN A 654 4.80 8.04 40.70
CA GLN A 654 4.62 6.76 40.03
C GLN A 654 3.12 6.46 39.89
N LEU A 655 2.64 6.23 38.68
CA LEU A 655 1.24 5.84 38.44
C LEU A 655 1.06 4.34 38.72
N ASN A 656 0.11 4.01 39.59
CA ASN A 656 -0.12 2.64 40.08
C ASN A 656 -1.16 1.87 39.26
N THR A 657 -1.85 2.54 38.36
CA THR A 657 -3.02 2.01 37.63
C THR A 657 -2.78 2.04 36.13
N VAL A 658 -3.58 1.30 35.37
CA VAL A 658 -3.48 1.32 33.90
C VAL A 658 -3.71 2.76 33.42
N THR A 659 -2.70 3.35 32.78
CA THR A 659 -2.77 4.73 32.28
C THR A 659 -3.15 4.75 30.82
N TYR A 660 -4.15 5.55 30.47
CA TYR A 660 -4.53 5.77 29.07
C TYR A 660 -3.41 6.55 28.32
N GLY A 661 -3.28 6.31 27.01
CA GLY A 661 -2.17 6.85 26.19
C GLY A 661 -1.04 5.85 25.92
N LEU A 662 -1.07 4.68 26.59
CA LEU A 662 -0.23 3.54 26.25
C LEU A 662 -0.98 2.56 25.33
N LYS A 663 -0.25 1.87 24.43
CA LYS A 663 -0.84 0.90 23.48
C LYS A 663 -1.75 -0.17 24.11
N PRO A 664 -1.34 -0.90 25.16
CA PRO A 664 -2.14 -2.00 25.69
C PRO A 664 -3.32 -1.55 26.56
N SER A 665 -3.44 -0.27 26.92
CA SER A 665 -4.36 0.17 27.98
C SER A 665 -5.82 -0.18 27.67
N SER A 666 -6.27 0.04 26.44
CA SER A 666 -7.64 -0.29 26.02
C SER A 666 -7.91 -1.79 26.06
N TYR A 667 -6.94 -2.59 25.62
CA TYR A 667 -7.04 -4.05 25.68
C TYR A 667 -7.12 -4.54 27.13
N LEU A 668 -6.19 -4.12 27.99
CA LEU A 668 -6.16 -4.54 29.40
C LEU A 668 -7.45 -4.17 30.12
N ALA A 669 -7.95 -2.95 29.91
CA ALA A 669 -9.15 -2.48 30.58
C ALA A 669 -10.41 -3.26 30.15
N THR A 670 -10.60 -3.43 28.84
CA THR A 670 -11.75 -4.17 28.30
C THR A 670 -11.66 -5.66 28.61
N ARG A 671 -10.45 -6.26 28.57
CA ARG A 671 -10.23 -7.67 28.91
C ARG A 671 -10.51 -7.97 30.38
N CYS A 672 -10.27 -7.03 31.31
CA CYS A 672 -10.68 -7.16 32.72
C CYS A 672 -12.21 -7.26 32.87
N LEU A 673 -12.98 -6.48 32.11
CA LEU A 673 -14.45 -6.59 32.12
C LEU A 673 -14.92 -7.94 31.59
N ILE A 674 -14.30 -8.42 30.50
CA ILE A 674 -14.59 -9.76 29.95
C ILE A 674 -14.20 -10.85 30.95
N GLU A 675 -13.06 -10.71 31.64
CA GLU A 675 -12.61 -11.65 32.67
C GLU A 675 -13.59 -11.72 33.84
N LEU A 676 -14.12 -10.56 34.27
CA LEU A 676 -15.13 -10.48 35.31
C LEU A 676 -16.43 -11.19 34.88
N ALA A 677 -16.86 -10.97 33.63
CA ALA A 677 -18.00 -11.65 33.04
C ALA A 677 -17.79 -13.16 32.90
N ASP A 678 -16.59 -13.62 32.57
CA ASP A 678 -16.25 -15.05 32.45
C ASP A 678 -16.22 -15.75 33.82
N ARG A 679 -15.63 -15.11 34.85
CA ARG A 679 -15.50 -15.70 36.20
C ARG A 679 -16.82 -15.86 36.92
N TYR A 680 -17.75 -14.94 36.71
CA TYR A 680 -19.02 -14.90 37.45
C TYR A 680 -20.25 -15.11 36.56
N GLN A 681 -20.08 -15.69 35.36
CA GLN A 681 -21.16 -15.91 34.41
C GLN A 681 -22.32 -16.69 35.00
N ASP A 682 -22.03 -17.70 35.82
CA ASP A 682 -23.05 -18.56 36.43
C ASP A 682 -23.83 -17.85 37.54
N GLN A 683 -23.23 -16.85 38.21
CA GLN A 683 -23.87 -16.08 39.29
C GLN A 683 -24.63 -14.85 38.77
N PHE A 684 -24.08 -14.18 37.75
CA PHE A 684 -24.65 -12.96 37.16
C PHE A 684 -24.73 -13.09 35.63
N PRO A 685 -25.61 -13.97 35.11
CA PRO A 685 -25.67 -14.27 33.68
C PRO A 685 -26.10 -13.07 32.83
N LEU A 686 -27.02 -12.22 33.32
CA LEU A 686 -27.49 -11.06 32.58
C LEU A 686 -26.40 -9.99 32.52
N ALA A 687 -25.77 -9.67 33.65
CA ALA A 687 -24.66 -8.72 33.68
C ALA A 687 -23.47 -9.17 32.83
N SER A 688 -23.16 -10.47 32.83
CA SER A 688 -22.09 -11.02 32.02
C SER A 688 -22.37 -10.88 30.52
N GLN A 689 -23.63 -11.03 30.09
CA GLN A 689 -24.02 -10.74 28.70
C GLN A 689 -23.90 -9.25 28.37
N ILE A 690 -24.21 -8.36 29.33
CA ILE A 690 -24.05 -6.91 29.14
C ILE A 690 -22.60 -6.56 28.89
N LEU A 691 -21.67 -6.99 29.76
CA LEU A 691 -20.25 -6.70 29.61
C LEU A 691 -19.66 -7.26 28.31
N LYS A 692 -20.17 -8.40 27.82
CA LYS A 692 -19.71 -9.04 26.59
C LYS A 692 -20.27 -8.41 25.32
N ASN A 693 -21.50 -7.90 25.33
CA ASN A 693 -22.23 -7.54 24.10
C ASN A 693 -22.71 -6.08 24.04
N ASN A 694 -22.81 -5.40 25.18
CA ASN A 694 -23.49 -4.10 25.33
C ASN A 694 -22.58 -3.01 25.93
N THR A 695 -21.31 -3.33 26.18
CA THR A 695 -20.31 -2.40 26.69
C THR A 695 -19.30 -2.04 25.60
N TYR A 696 -19.02 -0.76 25.45
CA TYR A 696 -17.98 -0.26 24.55
C TYR A 696 -17.09 0.71 25.33
N VAL A 697 -15.90 0.21 25.70
CA VAL A 697 -14.98 0.87 26.63
C VAL A 697 -15.70 1.15 27.96
N ASP A 698 -15.91 2.42 28.30
CA ASP A 698 -16.51 2.90 29.54
C ASP A 698 -18.05 3.06 29.42
N ASP A 699 -18.58 3.23 28.21
CA ASP A 699 -20.01 3.37 27.95
C ASP A 699 -20.73 2.00 27.98
N VAL A 700 -21.85 1.92 28.71
CA VAL A 700 -22.75 0.76 28.76
C VAL A 700 -24.13 1.15 28.23
N LEU A 701 -24.59 0.44 27.19
CA LEU A 701 -25.89 0.62 26.56
C LEU A 701 -26.69 -0.67 26.60
N SER A 702 -27.67 -0.77 27.49
CA SER A 702 -28.48 -1.98 27.63
C SER A 702 -29.97 -1.72 27.48
N ASN A 703 -30.69 -2.72 26.99
CA ASN A 703 -32.11 -2.65 26.69
C ASN A 703 -32.83 -3.97 26.98
N SER A 704 -34.16 -3.89 27.09
CA SER A 704 -35.07 -5.01 27.27
C SER A 704 -36.51 -4.61 26.92
N ASP A 705 -37.31 -5.56 26.46
CA ASP A 705 -38.76 -5.35 26.28
C ASP A 705 -39.54 -5.38 27.62
N SER A 706 -38.92 -5.88 28.70
CA SER A 706 -39.50 -5.96 30.04
C SER A 706 -38.80 -5.03 31.03
N GLN A 707 -39.57 -4.15 31.70
CA GLN A 707 -39.04 -3.30 32.77
C GLN A 707 -38.48 -4.12 33.95
N GLN A 708 -39.08 -5.27 34.24
CA GLN A 708 -38.62 -6.15 35.32
C GLN A 708 -37.25 -6.74 34.99
N THR A 709 -37.08 -7.26 33.77
CA THR A 709 -35.80 -7.80 33.31
C THR A 709 -34.74 -6.70 33.26
N LEU A 710 -35.08 -5.50 32.80
CA LEU A 710 -34.17 -4.36 32.80
C LEU A 710 -33.69 -3.98 34.21
N THR A 711 -34.58 -4.07 35.21
CA THR A 711 -34.23 -3.81 36.62
C THR A 711 -33.29 -4.89 37.17
N GLN A 712 -33.56 -6.17 36.86
CA GLN A 712 -32.66 -7.28 37.23
C GLN A 712 -31.28 -7.12 36.57
N MET A 713 -31.24 -6.72 35.29
CA MET A 713 -30.02 -6.42 34.56
C MET A 713 -29.20 -5.32 35.24
N GLN A 714 -29.85 -4.24 35.69
CA GLN A 714 -29.21 -3.18 36.46
C GLN A 714 -28.62 -3.70 37.78
N ASP A 715 -29.40 -4.45 38.56
CA ASP A 715 -28.98 -4.97 39.86
C ASP A 715 -27.80 -5.95 39.75
N GLU A 716 -27.87 -6.89 38.80
CA GLU A 716 -26.77 -7.82 38.54
C GLU A 716 -25.52 -7.06 38.07
N LEU A 717 -25.67 -6.05 37.22
CA LEU A 717 -24.54 -5.30 36.67
C LEU A 717 -23.81 -4.51 37.75
N VAL A 718 -24.55 -3.82 38.64
CA VAL A 718 -23.98 -3.09 39.77
C VAL A 718 -23.23 -4.04 40.69
N LYS A 719 -23.82 -5.21 41.01
CA LYS A 719 -23.17 -6.22 41.85
C LYS A 719 -21.92 -6.79 41.19
N LEU A 720 -22.00 -7.21 39.93
CA LEU A 720 -20.89 -7.79 39.20
C LEU A 720 -19.71 -6.80 39.12
N LEU A 721 -19.94 -5.56 38.70
CA LEU A 721 -18.90 -4.55 38.59
C LEU A 721 -18.28 -4.20 39.95
N SER A 722 -19.04 -4.25 41.04
CA SER A 722 -18.51 -4.04 42.39
C SER A 722 -17.48 -5.10 42.81
N LEU A 723 -17.59 -6.34 42.30
CA LEU A 723 -16.60 -7.40 42.51
C LEU A 723 -15.27 -7.14 41.78
N GLY A 724 -15.28 -6.27 40.77
CA GLY A 724 -14.08 -5.80 40.07
C GLY A 724 -13.61 -4.41 40.51
N GLY A 725 -14.26 -3.80 41.51
CA GLY A 725 -13.93 -2.45 41.97
C GLY A 725 -14.36 -1.34 41.01
N PHE A 726 -15.24 -1.66 40.07
CA PHE A 726 -15.80 -0.72 39.11
C PHE A 726 -17.10 -0.10 39.64
N GLN A 727 -17.26 1.21 39.45
CA GLN A 727 -18.45 1.95 39.86
C GLN A 727 -19.15 2.55 38.63
N LEU A 728 -20.47 2.43 38.56
CA LEU A 728 -21.28 3.05 37.51
C LEU A 728 -21.78 4.44 37.92
N HIS A 729 -21.83 5.36 36.97
CA HIS A 729 -22.42 6.70 37.12
C HIS A 729 -23.07 7.17 35.81
N LYS A 730 -23.60 8.40 35.81
CA LYS A 730 -24.26 9.04 34.66
C LYS A 730 -25.43 8.23 34.09
N TRP A 731 -26.26 7.68 34.99
CA TRP A 731 -27.43 6.89 34.60
C TRP A 731 -28.48 7.73 33.88
N ALA A 732 -28.95 7.23 32.74
CA ALA A 732 -30.11 7.76 32.01
C ALA A 732 -30.99 6.60 31.52
N SER A 733 -32.31 6.76 31.53
CA SER A 733 -33.26 5.72 31.13
C SER A 733 -34.60 6.35 30.75
N ASN A 734 -35.35 5.68 29.87
CA ASN A 734 -36.77 5.99 29.63
C ASN A 734 -37.73 5.32 30.64
N CYS A 735 -37.19 4.64 31.66
CA CYS A 735 -37.96 3.99 32.73
C CYS A 735 -37.66 4.66 34.08
N SER A 736 -38.69 5.20 34.73
CA SER A 736 -38.57 5.85 36.03
C SER A 736 -38.09 4.91 37.15
N ASN A 737 -38.49 3.64 37.12
CA ASN A 737 -38.11 2.65 38.14
C ASN A 737 -36.60 2.38 38.18
N ILE A 738 -35.92 2.48 37.02
CA ILE A 738 -34.46 2.33 36.94
C ILE A 738 -33.76 3.50 37.62
N LEU A 739 -34.29 4.71 37.45
CA LEU A 739 -33.70 5.94 38.00
C LEU A 739 -34.03 6.13 39.49
N SER A 740 -35.18 5.67 39.97
CA SER A 740 -35.56 5.78 41.39
C SER A 740 -34.59 5.05 42.33
N ASN A 741 -33.95 3.99 41.85
CA ASN A 741 -32.98 3.19 42.61
C ASN A 741 -31.55 3.77 42.54
N VAL A 742 -31.33 4.83 41.76
CA VAL A 742 -30.01 5.44 41.55
C VAL A 742 -29.93 6.76 42.32
N PRO A 743 -28.89 6.97 43.17
CA PRO A 743 -28.66 8.24 43.84
C PRO A 743 -28.62 9.42 42.85
N LYS A 744 -29.16 10.59 43.23
CA LYS A 744 -29.25 11.76 42.35
C LYS A 744 -27.89 12.16 41.75
N GLU A 745 -26.80 12.01 42.51
CA GLU A 745 -25.43 12.34 42.08
C GLU A 745 -24.89 11.38 41.01
N ALA A 746 -25.43 10.18 40.93
CA ALA A 746 -25.06 9.16 39.95
C ALA A 746 -25.94 9.21 38.69
N GLN A 747 -27.00 10.03 38.66
CA GLN A 747 -27.83 10.23 37.47
C GLN A 747 -27.15 11.20 36.47
N HIS A 748 -27.52 11.11 35.20
CA HIS A 748 -26.92 11.93 34.14
C HIS A 748 -27.40 13.39 34.18
N PHE A 749 -28.69 13.59 34.46
CA PHE A 749 -29.34 14.90 34.41
C PHE A 749 -29.46 15.50 35.81
N GLY A 750 -28.96 16.72 35.98
CA GLY A 750 -29.18 17.50 37.19
C GLY A 750 -30.51 18.27 37.16
N GLU A 751 -30.87 18.92 38.28
CA GLU A 751 -32.14 19.66 38.40
C GLU A 751 -32.28 20.79 37.36
N LEU A 752 -31.17 21.44 36.99
CA LEU A 752 -31.11 22.48 35.94
C LEU A 752 -31.32 21.94 34.51
N ASP A 753 -30.97 20.68 34.25
CA ASP A 753 -31.17 20.06 32.92
C ASP A 753 -32.65 19.70 32.73
N LEU A 754 -33.27 19.16 33.79
CA LEU A 754 -34.70 18.84 33.81
C LEU A 754 -35.57 20.09 33.62
N GLN A 755 -35.18 21.23 34.21
CA GLN A 755 -35.87 22.52 34.02
C GLN A 755 -35.79 23.06 32.59
N LYS A 756 -34.74 22.72 31.84
CA LYS A 756 -34.55 23.16 30.45
C LYS A 756 -35.18 22.22 29.41
N HIS A 757 -35.76 21.09 29.83
CA HIS A 757 -36.27 20.03 28.95
C HIS A 757 -35.27 19.54 27.88
N ASP A 758 -33.97 19.71 28.10
CA ASP A 758 -32.94 19.20 27.18
C ASP A 758 -32.32 17.92 27.77
N MET A 759 -33.02 16.79 27.57
CA MET A 759 -32.59 15.47 28.01
C MET A 759 -31.70 14.76 26.97
N SER A 760 -30.77 15.51 26.36
CA SER A 760 -29.82 14.99 25.38
C SER A 760 -28.55 14.44 26.04
N VAL A 761 -28.16 13.21 25.68
CA VAL A 761 -26.90 12.56 26.05
C VAL A 761 -26.04 12.36 24.80
N LYS A 762 -24.75 12.67 24.89
CA LYS A 762 -23.76 12.25 23.87
C LYS A 762 -23.16 10.92 24.30
N THR A 763 -23.56 9.83 23.64
CA THR A 763 -23.08 8.47 23.92
C THR A 763 -22.56 7.83 22.64
N LEU A 764 -21.40 7.18 22.72
CA LEU A 764 -20.75 6.53 21.57
C LEU A 764 -20.64 7.42 20.32
N GLY A 765 -20.44 8.74 20.51
CA GLY A 765 -20.28 9.71 19.43
C GLY A 765 -21.57 10.20 18.75
N VAL A 766 -22.74 9.71 19.18
CA VAL A 766 -24.07 10.14 18.68
C VAL A 766 -24.81 10.92 19.76
N THR A 767 -25.61 11.92 19.38
CA THR A 767 -26.49 12.63 20.31
C THR A 767 -27.82 11.87 20.38
N PHE A 768 -28.23 11.50 21.59
CA PHE A 768 -29.43 10.73 21.86
C PHE A 768 -30.32 11.48 22.85
N HIS A 769 -31.60 11.62 22.53
CA HIS A 769 -32.56 12.30 23.40
C HIS A 769 -33.40 11.27 24.15
N VAL A 770 -33.31 11.31 25.48
CA VAL A 770 -33.77 10.22 26.35
C VAL A 770 -35.29 10.19 26.50
N GLU A 771 -35.96 11.34 26.53
CA GLU A 771 -37.41 11.40 26.71
C GLU A 771 -38.15 10.98 25.42
N ASP A 772 -37.79 11.64 24.31
CA ASP A 772 -38.35 11.36 22.97
C ASP A 772 -37.94 9.98 22.39
N ASP A 773 -36.92 9.30 22.94
CA ASP A 773 -36.36 8.05 22.43
C ASP A 773 -35.85 8.13 20.97
N VAL A 774 -35.13 9.21 20.63
CA VAL A 774 -34.62 9.47 19.28
C VAL A 774 -33.13 9.82 19.26
N PHE A 775 -32.42 9.34 18.24
CA PHE A 775 -31.12 9.90 17.86
C PHE A 775 -31.33 11.24 17.16
N LYS A 776 -30.65 12.28 17.66
CA LYS A 776 -30.68 13.62 17.08
C LYS A 776 -29.37 13.88 16.35
N THR A 777 -29.45 14.20 15.07
CA THR A 777 -28.30 14.64 14.28
C THR A 777 -28.50 16.10 13.90
N THR A 778 -27.55 16.94 14.29
CA THR A 778 -27.52 18.36 13.95
C THR A 778 -26.42 18.63 12.94
N SER A 779 -26.61 19.68 12.14
CA SER A 779 -25.52 20.29 11.39
C SER A 779 -24.35 20.62 12.34
N PRO A 780 -23.08 20.38 11.95
CA PRO A 780 -21.94 20.92 12.68
C PRO A 780 -22.06 22.43 12.83
N GLU A 781 -21.51 22.99 13.91
CA GLU A 781 -21.58 24.44 14.17
C GLU A 781 -21.11 25.29 12.98
N PRO A 782 -21.66 26.52 12.83
CA PRO A 782 -21.41 27.35 11.67
C PRO A 782 -19.96 27.56 11.30
N TYR A 783 -19.69 27.31 10.02
CA TYR A 783 -18.42 27.58 9.40
C TYR A 783 -18.19 29.10 9.35
N THR A 784 -17.30 29.60 10.20
CA THR A 784 -16.96 31.04 10.31
C THR A 784 -15.58 31.38 9.76
N SER A 785 -14.88 30.42 9.11
CA SER A 785 -13.51 30.66 8.62
C SER A 785 -13.48 31.41 7.28
N LEU A 786 -12.48 32.29 7.14
CA LEU A 786 -12.24 33.17 5.99
C LEU A 786 -11.39 32.51 4.88
N SER A 787 -10.74 31.37 5.13
CA SER A 787 -9.69 30.86 4.22
C SER A 787 -10.07 29.69 3.29
N ASP A 788 -11.18 28.98 3.51
CA ASP A 788 -11.64 27.84 2.67
C ASP A 788 -10.53 26.89 2.22
N SER A 789 -9.54 26.65 3.08
CA SER A 789 -8.38 25.83 2.72
C SER A 789 -8.76 24.35 2.66
N LYS A 790 -7.99 23.55 1.92
CA LYS A 790 -8.18 22.09 1.89
C LYS A 790 -8.19 21.49 3.30
N ARG A 791 -7.33 21.98 4.20
CA ARG A 791 -7.25 21.55 5.61
C ARG A 791 -8.57 21.79 6.35
N GLU A 792 -9.14 22.98 6.21
CA GLU A 792 -10.36 23.37 6.92
C GLU A 792 -11.56 22.59 6.42
N ILE A 793 -11.71 22.44 5.09
CA ILE A 793 -12.80 21.66 4.51
C ILE A 793 -12.75 20.21 5.01
N LEU A 794 -11.56 19.57 4.99
CA LEU A 794 -11.40 18.20 5.45
C LEU A 794 -11.62 18.06 6.97
N SER A 795 -11.16 19.03 7.75
CA SER A 795 -11.41 19.09 9.20
C SER A 795 -12.91 19.21 9.52
N HIS A 796 -13.65 19.96 8.69
CA HIS A 796 -15.09 20.08 8.84
C HIS A 796 -15.83 18.79 8.46
N ILE A 797 -15.45 18.17 7.34
CA ILE A 797 -16.00 16.87 6.91
C ILE A 797 -15.75 15.79 7.97
N SER A 798 -14.59 15.79 8.65
CA SER A 798 -14.32 14.80 9.69
C SER A 798 -15.12 14.99 10.97
N LYS A 799 -15.88 16.09 11.14
CA LYS A 799 -16.81 16.27 12.27
C LYS A 799 -18.07 15.43 12.13
N PHE A 800 -18.43 15.00 10.92
CA PHE A 800 -19.56 14.13 10.74
C PHE A 800 -19.27 12.73 11.28
N TYR A 801 -20.14 12.26 12.17
CA TYR A 801 -20.01 10.97 12.81
C TYR A 801 -21.33 10.20 12.69
N ASP A 802 -21.34 9.17 11.83
CA ASP A 802 -22.51 8.34 11.55
C ASP A 802 -22.12 6.85 11.43
N PRO A 803 -21.92 6.16 12.56
CA PRO A 803 -21.50 4.77 12.56
C PRO A 803 -22.53 3.81 11.93
N MET A 804 -23.82 4.16 11.97
CA MET A 804 -24.92 3.33 11.44
C MET A 804 -25.29 3.65 9.98
N GLY A 805 -24.87 4.80 9.46
CA GLY A 805 -25.21 5.24 8.10
C GLY A 805 -26.61 5.84 7.97
N LEU A 806 -27.19 6.42 9.03
CA LEU A 806 -28.54 6.98 8.99
C LEU A 806 -28.64 8.24 8.11
N ILE A 807 -27.59 9.07 8.11
CA ILE A 807 -27.47 10.28 7.26
C ILE A 807 -26.55 10.03 6.07
N GLY A 808 -26.35 8.77 5.70
CA GLY A 808 -25.51 8.31 4.59
C GLY A 808 -25.69 9.11 3.28
N PRO A 809 -26.92 9.42 2.83
CA PRO A 809 -27.15 10.19 1.60
C PRO A 809 -26.50 11.57 1.59
N ILE A 810 -26.48 12.27 2.73
CA ILE A 810 -25.81 13.57 2.87
C ILE A 810 -24.28 13.38 2.89
N LEU A 811 -23.80 12.38 3.63
CA LEU A 811 -22.37 12.12 3.76
C LEU A 811 -21.70 11.71 2.45
N VAL A 812 -22.43 11.08 1.53
CA VAL A 812 -21.90 10.77 0.19
C VAL A 812 -21.51 12.04 -0.57
N GLN A 813 -22.26 13.14 -0.44
CA GLN A 813 -21.88 14.42 -1.04
C GLN A 813 -20.58 14.97 -0.43
N ALA A 814 -20.45 14.95 0.89
CA ALA A 814 -19.22 15.34 1.59
C ALA A 814 -18.01 14.50 1.13
N LYS A 815 -18.19 13.19 0.97
CA LYS A 815 -17.16 12.26 0.46
C LYS A 815 -16.76 12.55 -0.98
N LEU A 816 -17.70 12.96 -1.83
CA LEU A 816 -17.40 13.35 -3.21
C LEU A 816 -16.57 14.64 -3.25
N ILE A 817 -16.90 15.64 -2.43
CA ILE A 817 -16.10 16.87 -2.28
C ILE A 817 -14.68 16.52 -1.83
N MET A 818 -14.57 15.62 -0.84
CA MET A 818 -13.28 15.12 -0.38
C MET A 818 -12.50 14.44 -1.52
N GLN A 819 -13.13 13.56 -2.29
CA GLN A 819 -12.49 12.92 -3.45
C GLN A 819 -11.98 13.95 -4.47
N CYS A 820 -12.76 15.00 -4.75
CA CYS A 820 -12.35 16.11 -5.63
C CYS A 820 -11.12 16.86 -5.09
N LEU A 821 -11.08 17.18 -3.79
CA LEU A 821 -9.93 17.82 -3.13
C LEU A 821 -8.65 16.96 -3.15
N TRP A 822 -8.80 15.64 -3.16
CA TRP A 822 -7.68 14.73 -3.32
C TRP A 822 -7.24 14.63 -4.78
N ALA A 823 -8.19 14.63 -5.72
CA ALA A 823 -7.93 14.58 -7.15
C ALA A 823 -7.25 15.86 -7.69
N SER A 824 -7.56 17.03 -7.11
CA SER A 824 -6.96 18.32 -7.47
C SER A 824 -5.48 18.44 -7.10
N ASN A 825 -4.97 17.54 -6.24
CA ASN A 825 -3.58 17.52 -5.76
C ASN A 825 -3.13 18.88 -5.15
N THR A 826 -4.06 19.60 -4.51
CA THR A 826 -3.80 20.86 -3.78
C THR A 826 -3.11 20.61 -2.44
N GLU A 827 -2.25 21.54 -2.02
CA GLU A 827 -1.59 21.53 -0.71
C GLU A 827 -2.59 21.84 0.42
N TRP A 828 -2.25 21.46 1.66
CA TRP A 828 -3.17 21.52 2.81
C TRP A 828 -3.73 22.90 3.09
N ASP A 829 -2.87 23.91 3.10
CA ASP A 829 -3.25 25.30 3.43
C ASP A 829 -3.51 26.15 2.17
N SER A 830 -3.56 25.49 1.00
CA SER A 830 -3.89 26.15 -0.26
C SER A 830 -5.39 26.21 -0.49
N ILE A 831 -5.81 27.29 -1.13
CA ILE A 831 -7.20 27.53 -1.54
C ILE A 831 -7.53 26.58 -2.70
N PRO A 832 -8.59 25.75 -2.61
CA PRO A 832 -9.02 24.86 -3.69
C PRO A 832 -9.48 25.63 -4.93
N ALA A 833 -9.59 24.90 -6.04
CA ALA A 833 -10.10 25.47 -7.29
C ALA A 833 -11.54 26.02 -7.11
N PRO A 834 -11.94 27.06 -7.87
CA PRO A 834 -13.22 27.75 -7.67
C PRO A 834 -14.44 26.84 -7.76
N ASP A 835 -14.42 25.82 -8.62
CA ASP A 835 -15.45 24.80 -8.78
C ASP A 835 -15.66 23.99 -7.50
N ILE A 836 -14.59 23.54 -6.85
CA ILE A 836 -14.65 22.78 -5.60
C ILE A 836 -15.14 23.68 -4.46
N ARG A 837 -14.72 24.95 -4.42
CA ARG A 837 -15.20 25.92 -3.43
C ARG A 837 -16.69 26.17 -3.59
N THR A 838 -17.18 26.39 -4.81
CA THR A 838 -18.63 26.55 -5.04
C THR A 838 -19.41 25.31 -4.60
N MET A 839 -18.90 24.10 -4.88
CA MET A 839 -19.51 22.86 -4.41
C MET A 839 -19.54 22.78 -2.87
N TRP A 840 -18.45 23.16 -2.21
CA TRP A 840 -18.35 23.22 -0.75
C TRP A 840 -19.30 24.26 -0.15
N SER A 841 -19.29 25.50 -0.66
CA SER A 841 -20.15 26.58 -0.17
C SER A 841 -21.63 26.25 -0.32
N ASN A 842 -22.02 25.62 -1.44
CA ASN A 842 -23.39 25.14 -1.62
C ASN A 842 -23.73 24.06 -0.59
N PHE A 843 -22.88 23.04 -0.44
CA PHE A 843 -23.10 21.98 0.56
C PHE A 843 -23.21 22.52 1.99
N VAL A 844 -22.35 23.47 2.38
CA VAL A 844 -22.39 24.11 3.71
C VAL A 844 -23.66 24.94 3.89
N ARG A 845 -24.06 25.73 2.88
CA ARG A 845 -25.33 26.48 2.93
C ARG A 845 -26.51 25.54 3.11
N ASP A 846 -26.59 24.48 2.32
CA ASP A 846 -27.73 23.57 2.35
C ASP A 846 -27.76 22.79 3.69
N LEU A 847 -26.58 22.51 4.28
CA LEU A 847 -26.45 21.92 5.60
C LEU A 847 -26.86 22.87 6.74
N HIS A 848 -26.70 24.19 6.55
CA HIS A 848 -27.19 25.20 7.50
C HIS A 848 -28.72 25.29 7.53
N GLU A 849 -29.35 25.07 6.39
CA GLU A 849 -30.81 25.05 6.26
C GLU A 849 -31.43 23.74 6.74
N MET A 850 -30.60 22.71 6.98
CA MET A 850 -31.04 21.41 7.48
C MET A 850 -31.60 21.55 8.91
N LYS A 851 -32.89 21.23 9.06
CA LYS A 851 -33.51 21.05 10.37
C LYS A 851 -32.90 19.83 11.08
N GLN A 852 -33.04 19.79 12.40
CA GLN A 852 -32.55 18.70 13.22
C GLN A 852 -33.22 17.37 12.81
N VAL A 853 -32.44 16.44 12.25
CA VAL A 853 -32.96 15.11 11.89
C VAL A 853 -33.07 14.27 13.15
N SER A 854 -34.28 13.78 13.40
CA SER A 854 -34.61 12.91 14.53
C SER A 854 -34.96 11.52 14.02
N VAL A 855 -34.24 10.51 14.49
CA VAL A 855 -34.43 9.11 14.08
C VAL A 855 -34.83 8.27 15.29
N PRO A 856 -35.96 7.54 15.25
CA PRO A 856 -36.34 6.63 16.34
C PRO A 856 -35.24 5.62 16.66
N ARG A 857 -34.91 5.50 17.96
CA ARG A 857 -34.00 4.45 18.41
C ARG A 857 -34.67 3.09 18.25
N CYS A 858 -35.85 2.90 18.84
CA CYS A 858 -36.56 1.63 18.83
C CYS A 858 -37.19 1.36 17.45
N VAL A 859 -36.67 0.36 16.73
CA VAL A 859 -37.18 -0.04 15.39
C VAL A 859 -38.10 -1.26 15.42
N LYS A 860 -38.26 -1.90 16.59
CA LYS A 860 -39.07 -3.09 16.78
C LYS A 860 -40.20 -2.79 17.77
N PRO A 861 -41.46 -2.72 17.31
CA PRO A 861 -42.61 -2.58 18.20
C PRO A 861 -42.70 -3.74 19.21
N HIS A 862 -43.23 -3.48 20.40
CA HIS A 862 -43.30 -4.46 21.50
C HIS A 862 -44.08 -5.74 21.12
N ASP A 863 -45.20 -5.61 20.40
CA ASP A 863 -46.08 -6.75 20.07
C ASP A 863 -45.71 -7.45 18.75
N THR A 864 -44.43 -7.37 18.35
CA THR A 864 -43.95 -7.95 17.10
C THR A 864 -44.03 -9.47 17.11
N ARG A 865 -44.67 -10.04 16.08
CA ARG A 865 -44.79 -11.49 15.84
C ARG A 865 -43.84 -11.97 14.74
N ILE A 866 -43.74 -11.20 13.67
CA ILE A 866 -42.92 -11.54 12.50
C ILE A 866 -41.85 -10.47 12.35
N VAL A 867 -40.60 -10.90 12.16
CA VAL A 867 -39.45 -10.04 11.92
C VAL A 867 -38.80 -10.48 10.61
N GLN A 868 -38.72 -9.58 9.65
CA GLN A 868 -38.08 -9.79 8.35
C GLN A 868 -37.02 -8.73 8.12
N LEU A 869 -35.88 -9.14 7.56
CA LEU A 869 -34.80 -8.24 7.20
C LEU A 869 -34.90 -7.94 5.71
N ILE A 870 -35.06 -6.67 5.37
CA ILE A 870 -35.22 -6.22 3.98
C ILE A 870 -34.00 -5.39 3.60
N GLY A 871 -33.39 -5.67 2.46
CA GLY A 871 -32.20 -4.97 2.00
C GLY A 871 -32.31 -4.48 0.57
N PHE A 872 -31.73 -3.32 0.30
CA PHE A 872 -31.67 -2.72 -1.04
C PHE A 872 -30.22 -2.40 -1.38
N ALA A 873 -29.86 -2.55 -2.66
CA ALA A 873 -28.55 -2.19 -3.20
C ALA A 873 -28.73 -1.30 -4.42
N ASP A 874 -27.84 -0.32 -4.56
CA ASP A 874 -27.78 0.51 -5.77
C ASP A 874 -26.36 1.02 -6.04
N ALA A 875 -26.08 1.33 -7.30
CA ALA A 875 -24.83 1.96 -7.71
C ALA A 875 -25.01 3.01 -8.80
N SER A 876 -24.38 4.17 -8.58
CA SER A 876 -24.17 5.20 -9.58
C SER A 876 -22.73 5.16 -10.11
N SER A 877 -22.43 6.01 -11.10
CA SER A 877 -21.06 6.21 -11.58
C SER A 877 -20.14 6.81 -10.49
N LYS A 878 -20.70 7.53 -9.51
CA LYS A 878 -19.98 8.25 -8.46
C LYS A 878 -19.77 7.40 -7.20
N ALA A 879 -20.79 6.69 -6.75
CA ALA A 879 -20.76 5.88 -5.53
C ALA A 879 -21.68 4.67 -5.65
N HIS A 880 -21.48 3.68 -4.79
CA HIS A 880 -22.41 2.57 -4.60
C HIS A 880 -22.72 2.39 -3.13
N GLY A 881 -23.89 1.85 -2.81
CA GLY A 881 -24.35 1.72 -1.44
C GLY A 881 -25.47 0.71 -1.27
N CYS A 882 -25.81 0.47 -0.02
CA CYS A 882 -26.92 -0.38 0.37
C CYS A 882 -27.55 0.12 1.68
N CYS A 883 -28.82 -0.19 1.87
CA CYS A 883 -29.54 0.05 3.12
C CYS A 883 -30.32 -1.20 3.55
N LEU A 884 -30.49 -1.35 4.86
CA LEU A 884 -31.26 -2.42 5.49
C LEU A 884 -32.39 -1.82 6.32
N TYR A 885 -33.56 -2.44 6.19
CA TYR A 885 -34.78 -2.13 6.93
C TYR A 885 -35.19 -3.33 7.77
N LEU A 886 -35.77 -3.04 8.94
CA LEU A 886 -36.47 -4.03 9.73
C LEU A 886 -37.96 -3.93 9.40
N ARG A 887 -38.52 -4.97 8.76
CA ARG A 887 -39.96 -5.11 8.54
C ARG A 887 -40.53 -5.98 9.65
N THR A 888 -41.46 -5.43 10.43
CA THR A 888 -42.11 -6.13 11.53
C THR A 888 -43.62 -6.17 11.33
N VAL A 889 -44.24 -7.26 11.78
CA VAL A 889 -45.71 -7.39 11.82
C VAL A 889 -46.11 -7.59 13.26
N ASP A 890 -46.96 -6.71 13.77
CA ASP A 890 -47.46 -6.78 15.14
C ASP A 890 -48.55 -7.85 15.32
N ALA A 891 -49.00 -8.03 16.57
CA ALA A 891 -50.07 -8.99 16.90
C ALA A 891 -51.43 -8.66 16.25
N HIS A 892 -51.66 -7.39 15.87
CA HIS A 892 -52.87 -6.93 15.18
C HIS A 892 -52.77 -7.05 13.65
N GLY A 893 -51.60 -7.46 13.13
CA GLY A 893 -51.34 -7.58 11.71
C GLY A 893 -50.89 -6.28 11.02
N LYS A 894 -50.61 -5.21 11.77
CA LYS A 894 -50.06 -3.96 11.24
C LYS A 894 -48.58 -4.14 10.92
N VAL A 895 -48.17 -3.62 9.77
CA VAL A 895 -46.79 -3.68 9.30
C VAL A 895 -46.06 -2.38 9.64
N HIS A 896 -44.87 -2.52 10.18
CA HIS A 896 -43.94 -1.42 10.46
C HIS A 896 -42.63 -1.65 9.73
N VAL A 897 -42.10 -0.62 9.08
CA VAL A 897 -40.86 -0.69 8.32
C VAL A 897 -40.00 0.50 8.72
N GLU A 898 -38.81 0.22 9.24
CA GLU A 898 -37.89 1.25 9.75
C GLU A 898 -36.47 1.00 9.26
N LEU A 899 -35.77 2.07 8.86
CA LEU A 899 -34.37 2.02 8.46
C LEU A 899 -33.49 1.59 9.64
N LEU A 900 -32.81 0.46 9.48
CA LEU A 900 -31.95 -0.13 10.50
C LEU A 900 -30.50 0.37 10.37
N CYS A 901 -29.93 0.38 9.17
CA CYS A 901 -28.60 0.90 8.89
C CYS A 901 -28.33 1.03 7.39
N SER A 902 -27.30 1.78 7.01
CA SER A 902 -26.82 1.84 5.62
C SER A 902 -25.29 1.91 5.54
N LYS A 903 -24.73 1.55 4.37
CA LYS A 903 -23.30 1.71 4.07
C LYS A 903 -23.12 2.14 2.62
N SER A 904 -22.19 3.07 2.40
CA SER A 904 -21.84 3.59 1.08
C SER A 904 -20.33 3.61 0.85
N ARG A 905 -19.91 3.55 -0.41
CA ARG A 905 -18.52 3.65 -0.85
C ARG A 905 -18.41 4.51 -2.11
N ILE A 906 -17.41 5.38 -2.14
CA ILE A 906 -17.12 6.20 -3.34
C ILE A 906 -16.33 5.40 -4.38
N ASN A 907 -16.72 5.51 -5.64
CA ASN A 907 -16.07 4.79 -6.73
C ASN A 907 -14.69 5.37 -7.07
N PRO A 908 -13.67 4.55 -7.38
CA PRO A 908 -12.33 5.05 -7.68
C PRO A 908 -12.24 5.81 -9.02
N LEU A 909 -11.68 7.03 -9.01
CA LEU A 909 -11.50 7.84 -10.23
C LEU A 909 -10.58 7.19 -11.30
N ARG A 910 -9.59 6.39 -10.88
CA ARG A 910 -8.55 5.84 -11.78
C ARG A 910 -8.94 4.53 -12.47
N LYS A 911 -9.94 3.81 -11.94
CA LYS A 911 -10.41 2.54 -12.50
C LYS A 911 -11.87 2.72 -12.90
N GLN A 912 -12.11 3.00 -14.18
CA GLN A 912 -13.48 3.04 -14.71
C GLN A 912 -14.02 1.60 -14.74
N LEU A 913 -14.85 1.27 -13.74
CA LEU A 913 -15.65 0.07 -13.75
C LEU A 913 -16.93 0.32 -14.57
N THR A 914 -17.44 -0.71 -15.21
CA THR A 914 -18.74 -0.66 -15.89
C THR A 914 -19.86 -0.55 -14.86
N ILE A 915 -21.00 0.04 -15.23
CA ILE A 915 -22.16 0.19 -14.34
C ILE A 915 -22.60 -1.18 -13.74
N PRO A 916 -22.72 -2.28 -14.53
CA PRO A 916 -23.06 -3.58 -13.96
C PRO A 916 -22.06 -4.10 -12.91
N ARG A 917 -20.76 -3.80 -13.07
CA ARG A 917 -19.76 -4.15 -12.04
C ARG A 917 -19.90 -3.32 -10.78
N LEU A 918 -20.33 -2.07 -10.90
CA LEU A 918 -20.60 -1.20 -9.75
C LEU A 918 -21.85 -1.66 -9.00
N GLU A 919 -22.92 -1.97 -9.72
CA GLU A 919 -24.15 -2.57 -9.16
C GLU A 919 -23.84 -3.91 -8.47
N LEU A 920 -23.00 -4.76 -9.08
CA LEU A 920 -22.55 -5.99 -8.45
C LEU A 920 -21.74 -5.73 -7.16
N ASN A 921 -20.95 -4.67 -7.09
CA ASN A 921 -20.25 -4.30 -5.86
C ASN A 921 -21.22 -3.79 -4.78
N ALA A 922 -22.30 -3.09 -5.16
CA ALA A 922 -23.38 -2.75 -4.24
C ALA A 922 -24.04 -4.01 -3.67
N ALA A 923 -24.31 -5.00 -4.51
CA ALA A 923 -24.87 -6.28 -4.08
C ALA A 923 -23.93 -7.07 -3.15
N VAL A 924 -22.61 -7.05 -3.39
CA VAL A 924 -21.62 -7.61 -2.46
C VAL A 924 -21.68 -6.89 -1.11
N LEU A 925 -21.68 -5.55 -1.13
CA LEU A 925 -21.74 -4.75 0.10
C LEU A 925 -23.03 -5.03 0.90
N LEU A 926 -24.16 -5.16 0.21
CA LEU A 926 -25.44 -5.54 0.83
C LEU A 926 -25.37 -6.94 1.45
N SER A 927 -24.79 -7.91 0.74
CA SER A 927 -24.63 -9.27 1.25
C SER A 927 -23.78 -9.32 2.52
N ASP A 928 -22.65 -8.60 2.54
CA ASP A 928 -21.75 -8.52 3.70
C ASP A 928 -22.46 -7.86 4.89
N LEU A 929 -23.13 -6.73 4.66
CA LEU A 929 -23.87 -6.01 5.70
C LEU A 929 -25.03 -6.85 6.25
N THR A 930 -25.78 -7.53 5.38
CA THR A 930 -26.87 -8.43 5.75
C THR A 930 -26.37 -9.57 6.62
N SER A 931 -25.23 -10.18 6.28
CA SER A 931 -24.65 -11.27 7.05
C SER A 931 -24.29 -10.84 8.48
N LYS A 932 -23.63 -9.67 8.62
CA LYS A 932 -23.30 -9.09 9.93
C LYS A 932 -24.55 -8.73 10.73
N VAL A 933 -25.53 -8.06 10.12
CA VAL A 933 -26.76 -7.64 10.80
C VAL A 933 -27.61 -8.86 11.21
N ALA A 934 -27.78 -9.84 10.34
CA ALA A 934 -28.50 -11.07 10.65
C ALA A 934 -27.84 -11.82 11.83
N HIS A 935 -26.50 -11.84 11.91
CA HIS A 935 -25.80 -12.40 13.06
C HIS A 935 -26.10 -11.64 14.36
N ILE A 936 -26.05 -10.29 14.33
CA ILE A 936 -26.38 -9.45 15.49
C ILE A 936 -27.82 -9.71 15.94
N LEU A 937 -28.77 -9.67 15.00
CA LEU A 937 -30.19 -9.90 15.28
C LEU A 937 -30.45 -11.30 15.83
N SER A 938 -29.76 -12.34 15.34
CA SER A 938 -29.96 -13.72 15.79
C SER A 938 -29.71 -13.94 17.28
N SER A 939 -28.92 -13.08 17.93
CA SER A 939 -28.67 -13.12 19.37
C SER A 939 -29.81 -12.51 20.22
N LYS A 940 -30.68 -11.71 19.60
CA LYS A 940 -31.73 -10.92 20.28
C LYS A 940 -33.15 -11.30 19.84
N THR A 941 -33.33 -11.68 18.58
CA THR A 941 -34.65 -11.99 18.01
C THR A 941 -34.55 -12.98 16.87
N ARG A 942 -35.65 -13.71 16.62
CA ARG A 942 -35.75 -14.64 15.50
C ARG A 942 -36.11 -13.89 14.23
N VAL A 943 -35.15 -13.77 13.31
CA VAL A 943 -35.39 -13.33 11.93
C VAL A 943 -36.07 -14.46 11.16
N HIS A 944 -37.24 -14.20 10.59
CA HIS A 944 -38.06 -15.18 9.88
C HIS A 944 -37.57 -15.35 8.44
N ASP A 945 -37.46 -14.24 7.70
CA ASP A 945 -37.02 -14.22 6.30
C ASP A 945 -36.07 -13.05 6.04
N ILE A 946 -35.26 -13.19 4.98
CA ILE A 946 -34.34 -12.15 4.51
C ILE A 946 -34.60 -11.92 3.01
N HIS A 947 -35.03 -10.71 2.65
CA HIS A 947 -35.34 -10.31 1.27
C HIS A 947 -34.40 -9.19 0.83
N LEU A 948 -33.67 -9.41 -0.25
CA LEU A 948 -32.69 -8.46 -0.80
C LEU A 948 -33.15 -8.02 -2.19
N PHE A 949 -33.00 -6.74 -2.49
CA PHE A 949 -33.51 -6.11 -3.71
C PHE A 949 -32.39 -5.40 -4.47
N SER A 950 -32.48 -5.48 -5.80
CA SER A 950 -31.63 -4.76 -6.75
C SER A 950 -32.47 -4.39 -7.96
N ASP A 951 -32.29 -3.18 -8.48
CA ASP A 951 -32.89 -2.74 -9.74
C ASP A 951 -32.07 -3.16 -10.98
N SER A 952 -30.83 -3.63 -10.77
CA SER A 952 -30.03 -4.25 -11.83
C SER A 952 -30.49 -5.68 -12.16
N GLN A 953 -31.21 -5.82 -13.27
CA GLN A 953 -31.56 -7.13 -13.83
C GLN A 953 -30.33 -7.95 -14.23
N ILE A 954 -29.23 -7.29 -14.64
CA ILE A 954 -27.96 -7.95 -15.00
C ILE A 954 -27.35 -8.62 -13.76
N VAL A 955 -27.33 -7.93 -12.62
CA VAL A 955 -26.81 -8.50 -11.37
C VAL A 955 -27.66 -9.69 -10.92
N LEU A 956 -28.99 -9.55 -10.95
CA LEU A 956 -29.90 -10.64 -10.60
C LEU A 956 -29.70 -11.87 -11.49
N ALA A 957 -29.53 -11.67 -12.79
CA ALA A 957 -29.24 -12.75 -13.72
C ALA A 957 -27.84 -13.37 -13.51
N TRP A 958 -26.83 -12.58 -13.15
CA TRP A 958 -25.53 -13.11 -12.74
C TRP A 958 -25.60 -13.96 -11.48
N LEU A 959 -26.44 -13.59 -10.50
CA LEU A 959 -26.66 -14.36 -9.27
C LEU A 959 -27.35 -15.71 -9.53
N GLN A 960 -28.20 -15.80 -10.55
CA GLN A 960 -28.82 -17.06 -10.99
C GLN A 960 -27.92 -17.88 -11.93
N THR A 961 -26.85 -17.30 -12.45
CA THR A 961 -25.91 -17.97 -13.35
C THR A 961 -24.81 -18.67 -12.57
N ASP A 962 -24.46 -19.90 -12.99
CA ASP A 962 -23.30 -20.60 -12.44
C ASP A 962 -22.02 -19.75 -12.59
N ALA A 963 -21.40 -19.40 -11.46
CA ALA A 963 -20.20 -18.57 -11.40
C ALA A 963 -19.04 -19.09 -12.27
N THR A 964 -18.99 -20.38 -12.59
CA THR A 964 -17.98 -20.95 -13.50
C THR A 964 -18.11 -20.42 -14.93
N LYS A 965 -19.32 -20.03 -15.36
CA LYS A 965 -19.62 -19.46 -16.69
C LYS A 965 -19.31 -17.96 -16.77
N LEU A 966 -19.15 -17.27 -15.64
CA LEU A 966 -18.89 -15.83 -15.60
C LEU A 966 -17.38 -15.55 -15.66
N GLN A 967 -16.99 -14.38 -16.18
CA GLN A 967 -15.59 -13.91 -16.13
C GLN A 967 -15.09 -13.80 -14.69
N THR A 968 -13.78 -13.96 -14.47
CA THR A 968 -13.19 -14.13 -13.14
C THR A 968 -13.57 -13.04 -12.14
N TYR A 969 -13.68 -11.78 -12.58
CA TYR A 969 -14.11 -10.68 -11.71
C TYR A 969 -15.53 -10.92 -11.19
N VAL A 970 -16.51 -11.03 -12.09
CA VAL A 970 -17.93 -11.25 -11.75
C VAL A 970 -18.09 -12.55 -10.98
N ALA A 971 -17.48 -13.65 -11.46
CA ALA A 971 -17.54 -14.97 -10.83
C ALA A 971 -17.11 -14.95 -9.36
N ASN A 972 -16.03 -14.23 -9.02
CA ASN A 972 -15.55 -14.17 -7.65
C ASN A 972 -16.49 -13.36 -6.75
N ARG A 973 -17.18 -12.33 -7.26
CA ARG A 973 -18.14 -11.52 -6.48
C ARG A 973 -19.47 -12.25 -6.32
N VAL A 974 -19.96 -12.90 -7.37
CA VAL A 974 -21.14 -13.78 -7.28
C VAL A 974 -20.88 -14.92 -6.28
N ARG A 975 -19.67 -15.52 -6.31
CA ARG A 975 -19.27 -16.50 -5.29
C ARG A 975 -19.27 -15.89 -3.89
N ALA A 976 -18.71 -14.69 -3.70
CA ALA A 976 -18.75 -14.01 -2.41
C ALA A 976 -20.20 -13.81 -1.92
N ILE A 977 -21.10 -13.31 -2.76
CA ILE A 977 -22.52 -13.14 -2.40
C ILE A 977 -23.15 -14.49 -2.04
N THR A 978 -22.96 -15.53 -2.85
CA THR A 978 -23.57 -16.84 -2.63
C THR A 978 -22.96 -17.63 -1.46
N GLU A 979 -21.69 -17.40 -1.11
CA GLU A 979 -21.02 -18.00 0.06
C GLU A 979 -21.34 -17.26 1.36
N HIS A 980 -21.47 -15.92 1.32
CA HIS A 980 -21.77 -15.08 2.49
C HIS A 980 -23.26 -14.94 2.78
N ALA A 981 -24.12 -15.13 1.79
CA ALA A 981 -25.56 -15.13 1.98
C ALA A 981 -25.97 -16.29 2.89
N HIS A 982 -26.70 -15.96 3.95
CA HIS A 982 -27.37 -16.94 4.80
C HIS A 982 -28.21 -17.89 3.91
N LYS A 983 -28.38 -19.15 4.31
CA LYS A 983 -29.16 -20.16 3.54
C LYS A 983 -30.61 -19.76 3.21
N ASN A 984 -31.10 -18.65 3.77
CA ASN A 984 -32.47 -18.13 3.65
C ASN A 984 -32.54 -16.71 3.05
N CYS A 985 -31.53 -16.25 2.30
CA CYS A 985 -31.60 -14.96 1.59
C CYS A 985 -32.23 -15.10 0.21
N HIS A 986 -33.23 -14.28 -0.09
CA HIS A 986 -33.91 -14.25 -1.39
C HIS A 986 -33.67 -12.92 -2.11
N TRP A 987 -33.17 -12.98 -3.34
CA TRP A 987 -32.92 -11.80 -4.18
C TRP A 987 -34.09 -11.53 -5.12
N HIS A 988 -34.52 -10.27 -5.18
CA HIS A 988 -35.70 -9.81 -5.91
C HIS A 988 -35.38 -8.57 -6.75
N TYR A 989 -36.18 -8.37 -7.79
CA TYR A 989 -36.16 -7.14 -8.57
C TYR A 989 -37.01 -6.06 -7.89
N VAL A 990 -36.53 -4.81 -7.94
CA VAL A 990 -37.26 -3.59 -7.56
C VAL A 990 -37.12 -2.56 -8.69
N ASN A 991 -38.14 -1.74 -8.91
CA ASN A 991 -38.01 -0.61 -9.83
C ASN A 991 -37.05 0.43 -9.24
N THR A 992 -36.29 1.13 -10.08
CA THR A 992 -35.34 2.16 -9.64
C THR A 992 -36.01 3.27 -8.81
N GLU A 993 -37.24 3.66 -9.14
CA GLU A 993 -38.00 4.69 -8.39
C GLU A 993 -38.38 4.24 -6.97
N ASP A 994 -38.54 2.93 -6.77
CA ASP A 994 -38.87 2.32 -5.49
C ASP A 994 -37.61 1.87 -4.73
N ASN A 995 -36.40 2.13 -5.25
CA ASN A 995 -35.14 1.71 -4.65
C ASN A 995 -34.57 2.80 -3.71
N PRO A 996 -34.69 2.66 -2.38
CA PRO A 996 -34.17 3.65 -1.44
C PRO A 996 -32.63 3.77 -1.45
N SER A 997 -31.91 2.77 -1.98
CA SER A 997 -30.46 2.86 -2.10
C SER A 997 -30.00 3.87 -3.17
N ASP A 998 -30.87 4.29 -4.09
CA ASP A 998 -30.56 5.34 -5.08
C ASP A 998 -30.27 6.69 -4.39
N CYS A 999 -31.03 7.01 -3.32
CA CYS A 999 -30.75 8.15 -2.46
C CYS A 999 -29.32 8.15 -1.92
N LEU A 1000 -28.78 6.96 -1.63
CA LEU A 1000 -27.44 6.79 -1.09
C LEU A 1000 -26.37 6.81 -2.20
N SER A 1001 -26.61 6.16 -3.34
CA SER A 1001 -25.61 6.08 -4.43
C SER A 1001 -25.42 7.42 -5.15
N ARG A 1002 -26.45 8.27 -5.20
CA ARG A 1002 -26.42 9.60 -5.82
C ARG A 1002 -26.16 10.71 -4.79
N GLY A 1003 -26.62 10.50 -3.56
CA GLY A 1003 -26.66 11.51 -2.49
C GLY A 1003 -27.91 12.38 -2.56
N LEU A 1004 -28.34 12.88 -1.40
CA LEU A 1004 -29.48 13.79 -1.26
C LEU A 1004 -29.01 15.13 -0.71
N GLN A 1005 -29.74 16.21 -1.03
CA GLN A 1005 -29.52 17.47 -0.35
C GLN A 1005 -29.99 17.39 1.11
N PRO A 1006 -29.33 18.08 2.04
CA PRO A 1006 -29.67 18.00 3.47
C PRO A 1006 -31.15 18.25 3.79
N HIS A 1007 -31.79 19.22 3.13
CA HIS A 1007 -33.21 19.55 3.34
C HIS A 1007 -34.18 18.48 2.81
N GLU A 1008 -33.76 17.62 1.88
CA GLU A 1008 -34.59 16.56 1.31
C GLU A 1008 -34.68 15.36 2.24
N LEU A 1009 -33.68 15.13 3.10
CA LEU A 1009 -33.56 13.91 3.88
C LEU A 1009 -34.67 13.76 4.94
N GLU A 1010 -35.02 14.83 5.65
CA GLU A 1010 -35.96 14.78 6.78
C GLU A 1010 -37.34 14.24 6.36
N CYS A 1011 -37.84 14.69 5.20
CA CYS A 1011 -39.17 14.33 4.69
C CYS A 1011 -39.15 13.13 3.72
N ASN A 1012 -38.02 12.45 3.55
CA ASN A 1012 -37.90 11.37 2.57
C ASN A 1012 -38.42 10.03 3.14
N ASN A 1013 -39.72 9.79 2.95
CA ASN A 1013 -40.36 8.54 3.39
C ASN A 1013 -39.75 7.28 2.76
N LEU A 1014 -39.30 7.36 1.50
CA LEU A 1014 -38.65 6.22 0.82
C LEU A 1014 -37.36 5.83 1.57
N TRP A 1015 -36.54 6.80 1.98
CA TRP A 1015 -35.32 6.55 2.74
C TRP A 1015 -35.58 6.00 4.15
N TRP A 1016 -36.53 6.58 4.90
CA TRP A 1016 -36.76 6.19 6.29
C TRP A 1016 -37.57 4.90 6.46
N HIS A 1017 -38.55 4.69 5.59
CA HIS A 1017 -39.53 3.60 5.73
C HIS A 1017 -39.56 2.63 4.55
N GLY A 1018 -38.74 2.85 3.52
CA GLY A 1018 -38.73 2.01 2.33
C GLY A 1018 -39.95 2.23 1.42
N PRO A 1019 -40.05 1.46 0.33
CA PRO A 1019 -41.14 1.59 -0.63
C PRO A 1019 -42.49 1.13 -0.08
N SER A 1020 -43.57 1.72 -0.59
CA SER A 1020 -44.94 1.55 -0.10
C SER A 1020 -45.44 0.10 -0.10
N PHE A 1021 -44.97 -0.73 -1.04
CA PHE A 1021 -45.35 -2.14 -1.13
C PHE A 1021 -44.92 -2.96 0.10
N LEU A 1022 -43.89 -2.53 0.85
CA LEU A 1022 -43.46 -3.24 2.06
C LEU A 1022 -44.51 -3.18 3.18
N PHE A 1023 -45.41 -2.21 3.15
CA PHE A 1023 -46.48 -2.07 4.15
C PHE A 1023 -47.65 -3.03 3.91
N ASP A 1024 -47.75 -3.64 2.73
CA ASP A 1024 -48.74 -4.69 2.49
C ASP A 1024 -48.29 -5.98 3.18
N ARG A 1025 -49.09 -6.44 4.16
CA ARG A 1025 -48.85 -7.67 4.90
C ARG A 1025 -48.75 -8.89 3.97
N ASN A 1026 -49.57 -8.93 2.94
CA ASN A 1026 -49.71 -10.06 2.02
C ASN A 1026 -48.89 -9.90 0.74
N TYR A 1027 -47.97 -8.92 0.70
CA TYR A 1027 -47.13 -8.69 -0.46
C TYR A 1027 -46.38 -9.97 -0.85
N ASN A 1028 -46.55 -10.39 -2.10
CA ASN A 1028 -45.81 -11.52 -2.63
C ASN A 1028 -44.44 -11.03 -3.11
N PHE A 1029 -43.40 -11.43 -2.38
CA PHE A 1029 -42.02 -11.12 -2.72
C PHE A 1029 -41.53 -11.82 -4.00
N GLN A 1030 -42.28 -12.74 -4.60
CA GLN A 1030 -41.89 -13.38 -5.86
C GLN A 1030 -42.05 -12.41 -7.05
N SER A 1031 -40.98 -11.67 -7.36
CA SER A 1031 -40.91 -10.84 -8.55
C SER A 1031 -40.66 -11.71 -9.79
N ASN A 1032 -41.66 -11.87 -10.66
CA ASN A 1032 -41.47 -12.41 -12.02
C ASN A 1032 -40.84 -11.32 -12.91
N CYS A 1033 -39.53 -11.10 -12.77
CA CYS A 1033 -38.79 -10.25 -13.69
C CYS A 1033 -38.19 -11.11 -14.81
N GLU A 1034 -38.52 -10.80 -16.07
CA GLU A 1034 -37.86 -11.44 -17.21
C GLU A 1034 -36.39 -11.04 -17.23
N LEU A 1035 -35.52 -12.00 -16.92
CA LEU A 1035 -34.08 -11.74 -16.87
C LEU A 1035 -33.49 -11.67 -18.29
N PRO A 1036 -32.47 -10.83 -18.52
CA PRO A 1036 -31.85 -10.70 -19.82
C PRO A 1036 -31.25 -12.01 -20.32
N THR A 1037 -31.58 -12.41 -21.55
CA THR A 1037 -31.05 -13.61 -22.20
C THR A 1037 -29.55 -13.47 -22.55
N GLU A 1038 -29.11 -12.24 -22.87
CA GLU A 1038 -27.72 -11.91 -23.15
C GLU A 1038 -27.09 -11.22 -21.93
N LEU A 1039 -26.17 -11.91 -21.26
CA LEU A 1039 -25.47 -11.36 -20.10
C LEU A 1039 -24.06 -10.87 -20.47
N PRO A 1040 -23.70 -9.63 -20.09
CA PRO A 1040 -22.34 -9.15 -20.24
C PRO A 1040 -21.40 -10.00 -19.37
N GLU A 1041 -20.14 -10.09 -19.77
CA GLU A 1041 -19.11 -10.80 -19.00
C GLU A 1041 -19.43 -12.27 -18.68
N LEU A 1042 -20.31 -12.90 -19.46
CA LEU A 1042 -20.23 -14.32 -19.67
C LEU A 1042 -18.83 -14.61 -20.23
N LYS A 1043 -18.18 -15.66 -19.71
CA LYS A 1043 -17.14 -16.30 -20.51
C LYS A 1043 -17.83 -16.63 -21.82
N SER A 1044 -17.25 -16.17 -22.92
CA SER A 1044 -17.66 -16.69 -24.20
C SER A 1044 -17.77 -18.20 -24.01
N PRO A 1045 -18.88 -18.84 -24.44
CA PRO A 1045 -18.77 -20.26 -24.68
C PRO A 1045 -17.46 -20.37 -25.43
N LYS A 1046 -16.51 -21.14 -24.91
CA LYS A 1046 -15.52 -21.67 -25.82
C LYS A 1046 -16.41 -22.35 -26.83
N ASP A 1047 -16.57 -21.71 -27.99
CA ASP A 1047 -17.25 -22.24 -29.12
C ASP A 1047 -16.46 -23.51 -29.46
N ASN A 1048 -16.85 -24.57 -28.77
CA ASN A 1048 -16.94 -25.90 -29.32
C ASN A 1048 -18.14 -25.96 -30.27
N ILE A 1049 -18.69 -24.82 -30.71
CA ILE A 1049 -18.93 -24.65 -32.15
C ILE A 1049 -17.56 -24.70 -32.81
N VAL A 1050 -17.03 -25.91 -32.96
CA VAL A 1050 -16.22 -26.22 -34.13
C VAL A 1050 -17.20 -26.01 -35.28
N CYS A 1051 -17.30 -24.78 -35.76
CA CYS A 1051 -17.61 -24.57 -37.15
C CYS A 1051 -16.52 -25.36 -37.84
N VAL A 1052 -16.86 -26.56 -38.32
CA VAL A 1052 -16.05 -27.27 -39.29
C VAL A 1052 -16.15 -26.40 -40.55
N THR A 1053 -15.50 -25.25 -40.54
CA THR A 1053 -14.83 -24.83 -41.74
C THR A 1053 -13.87 -25.98 -41.99
N VAL A 1054 -14.18 -26.76 -43.03
CA VAL A 1054 -13.22 -27.66 -43.63
C VAL A 1054 -12.12 -26.76 -44.19
N THR A 1055 -11.26 -26.22 -43.32
CA THR A 1055 -9.95 -25.75 -43.72
C THR A 1055 -9.20 -27.00 -44.09
N SER A 1056 -8.84 -27.07 -45.36
CA SER A 1056 -8.19 -28.19 -46.00
C SER A 1056 -7.05 -28.72 -45.13
N ALA A 1057 -6.77 -30.02 -45.18
CA ALA A 1057 -5.72 -30.71 -44.44
C ALA A 1057 -4.28 -30.18 -44.64
N SER A 1058 -4.13 -29.05 -45.34
CA SER A 1058 -2.90 -28.34 -45.71
C SER A 1058 -2.16 -27.75 -44.50
N ASP A 1059 -2.84 -27.13 -43.52
CA ASP A 1059 -2.19 -26.31 -42.49
C ASP A 1059 -1.31 -27.11 -41.51
N LEU A 1060 -1.71 -28.33 -41.14
CA LEU A 1060 -0.93 -29.14 -40.19
C LEU A 1060 0.43 -29.54 -40.78
N PHE A 1061 0.48 -29.87 -42.08
CA PHE A 1061 1.71 -30.32 -42.72
C PHE A 1061 2.59 -29.14 -43.17
N GLU A 1062 2.03 -27.96 -43.41
CA GLU A 1062 2.79 -26.71 -43.55
C GLU A 1062 3.61 -26.41 -42.28
N GLU A 1063 3.01 -26.57 -41.10
CA GLU A 1063 3.72 -26.43 -39.81
C GLU A 1063 4.82 -27.48 -39.63
N LEU A 1064 4.63 -28.70 -40.17
CA LEU A 1064 5.66 -29.74 -40.13
C LEU A 1064 6.90 -29.40 -40.97
N LYS A 1065 6.80 -28.56 -42.01
CA LYS A 1065 7.97 -28.12 -42.80
C LYS A 1065 8.94 -27.24 -42.00
N LYS A 1066 8.53 -26.65 -40.87
CA LYS A 1066 9.39 -25.82 -40.01
C LYS A 1066 10.44 -26.62 -39.23
N PHE A 1067 10.33 -27.95 -39.16
CA PHE A 1067 11.27 -28.77 -38.41
C PHE A 1067 12.58 -29.01 -39.19
N SER A 1068 13.72 -28.75 -38.54
CA SER A 1068 15.06 -29.02 -39.10
C SER A 1068 15.58 -30.45 -38.85
N ASN A 1069 14.77 -31.31 -38.22
CA ASN A 1069 15.12 -32.70 -37.87
C ASN A 1069 13.93 -33.65 -38.12
N ILE A 1070 14.12 -34.62 -39.03
CA ILE A 1070 13.08 -35.58 -39.42
C ILE A 1070 12.58 -36.45 -38.25
N ASN A 1071 13.45 -36.87 -37.33
CA ASN A 1071 13.04 -37.70 -36.20
C ASN A 1071 12.18 -36.91 -35.21
N LYS A 1072 12.47 -35.61 -35.02
CA LYS A 1072 11.62 -34.73 -34.22
C LYS A 1072 10.26 -34.55 -34.87
N MET A 1073 10.23 -34.33 -36.18
CA MET A 1073 8.99 -34.21 -36.96
C MET A 1073 8.11 -35.48 -36.85
N ILE A 1074 8.70 -36.66 -37.05
CA ILE A 1074 8.00 -37.95 -36.91
C ILE A 1074 7.43 -38.13 -35.50
N ARG A 1075 8.21 -37.82 -34.45
CA ARG A 1075 7.75 -37.97 -33.06
C ARG A 1075 6.61 -37.02 -32.72
N VAL A 1076 6.69 -35.76 -33.17
CA VAL A 1076 5.62 -34.77 -32.96
C VAL A 1076 4.34 -35.25 -33.62
N LEU A 1077 4.40 -35.63 -34.91
CA LEU A 1077 3.22 -36.14 -35.60
C LEU A 1077 2.69 -37.44 -34.97
N ALA A 1078 3.55 -38.34 -34.51
CA ALA A 1078 3.13 -39.55 -33.82
C ALA A 1078 2.37 -39.25 -32.50
N TYR A 1079 2.82 -38.27 -31.71
CA TYR A 1079 2.09 -37.83 -30.52
C TYR A 1079 0.75 -37.17 -30.86
N VAL A 1080 0.69 -36.36 -31.93
CA VAL A 1080 -0.58 -35.77 -32.41
C VAL A 1080 -1.55 -36.87 -32.81
N LEU A 1081 -1.11 -37.86 -33.59
CA LEU A 1081 -1.95 -39.00 -34.00
C LEU A 1081 -2.40 -39.83 -32.80
N ARG A 1082 -1.53 -40.05 -31.80
CA ARG A 1082 -1.90 -40.73 -30.56
C ARG A 1082 -2.95 -39.96 -29.77
N PHE A 1083 -2.78 -38.64 -29.64
CA PHE A 1083 -3.77 -37.79 -29.00
C PHE A 1083 -5.12 -37.92 -29.71
N CYS A 1084 -5.13 -37.80 -31.04
CA CYS A 1084 -6.34 -37.99 -31.87
C CYS A 1084 -6.96 -39.39 -31.71
N ASN A 1085 -6.17 -40.42 -31.43
CA ASN A 1085 -6.69 -41.75 -31.13
C ASN A 1085 -7.28 -41.81 -29.71
N ASN A 1086 -6.58 -41.30 -28.70
CA ASN A 1086 -6.97 -41.38 -27.28
C ASN A 1086 -8.25 -40.60 -26.94
N ILE A 1087 -8.60 -39.58 -27.75
CA ILE A 1087 -9.85 -38.82 -27.59
C ILE A 1087 -11.06 -39.53 -28.19
N LYS A 1088 -10.90 -40.61 -28.97
CA LYS A 1088 -12.03 -41.37 -29.52
C LYS A 1088 -12.68 -42.21 -28.42
N PRO A 1089 -14.02 -42.22 -28.30
CA PRO A 1089 -14.74 -42.78 -27.15
C PRO A 1089 -14.56 -44.29 -26.94
N GLN A 1090 -14.12 -45.05 -27.95
CA GLN A 1090 -13.92 -46.51 -27.89
C GLN A 1090 -12.47 -46.94 -28.12
N ALA A 1091 -11.51 -46.00 -28.17
CA ALA A 1091 -10.11 -46.35 -28.42
C ALA A 1091 -9.39 -46.84 -27.15
N VAL A 1092 -8.59 -47.89 -27.29
CA VAL A 1092 -7.64 -48.31 -26.24
C VAL A 1092 -6.62 -47.18 -26.06
N ARG A 1093 -6.67 -46.51 -24.90
CA ARG A 1093 -5.82 -45.36 -24.61
C ARG A 1093 -4.37 -45.78 -24.45
N GLN A 1094 -3.47 -45.14 -25.19
CA GLN A 1094 -2.04 -45.39 -25.12
C GLN A 1094 -1.34 -44.28 -24.32
N SER A 1095 -0.66 -44.63 -23.22
CA SER A 1095 0.02 -43.67 -22.33
C SER A 1095 1.55 -43.84 -22.22
N ASN A 1096 2.11 -44.93 -22.77
CA ASN A 1096 3.54 -45.27 -22.61
C ASN A 1096 4.42 -44.62 -23.69
N PHE A 1097 5.67 -45.03 -23.87
CA PHE A 1097 6.57 -44.51 -24.93
C PHE A 1097 6.00 -44.71 -26.35
N LEU A 1098 6.45 -43.91 -27.33
CA LEU A 1098 6.06 -44.08 -28.74
C LEU A 1098 6.54 -45.43 -29.29
N SER A 1099 5.60 -46.24 -29.78
CA SER A 1099 5.91 -47.52 -30.42
C SER A 1099 6.54 -47.31 -31.81
N SER A 1100 7.30 -48.30 -32.27
CA SER A 1100 7.84 -48.32 -33.64
C SER A 1100 6.73 -48.26 -34.70
N CYS A 1101 5.56 -48.84 -34.42
CA CYS A 1101 4.39 -48.78 -35.30
C CYS A 1101 3.87 -47.34 -35.44
N GLU A 1102 3.77 -46.58 -34.35
CA GLU A 1102 3.33 -45.17 -34.39
C GLU A 1102 4.31 -44.28 -35.15
N LEU A 1103 5.61 -44.48 -34.93
CA LEU A 1103 6.66 -43.75 -35.65
C LEU A 1103 6.64 -44.08 -37.16
N ASN A 1104 6.47 -45.35 -37.52
CA ASN A 1104 6.37 -45.76 -38.92
C ASN A 1104 5.11 -45.21 -39.60
N LYS A 1105 3.97 -45.21 -38.89
CA LYS A 1105 2.71 -44.63 -39.38
C LYS A 1105 2.84 -43.12 -39.63
N ALA A 1106 3.43 -42.39 -38.70
CA ALA A 1106 3.72 -40.96 -38.87
C ALA A 1106 4.65 -40.70 -40.07
N MET A 1107 5.71 -41.49 -40.24
CA MET A 1107 6.61 -41.38 -41.39
C MET A 1107 5.90 -41.63 -42.73
N ARG A 1108 5.06 -42.66 -42.82
CA ARG A 1108 4.28 -42.94 -44.03
C ARG A 1108 3.30 -41.81 -44.38
N LEU A 1109 2.63 -41.25 -43.38
CA LEU A 1109 1.71 -40.12 -43.59
C LEU A 1109 2.42 -38.86 -44.10
N ILE A 1110 3.60 -38.55 -43.57
CA ILE A 1110 4.45 -37.44 -44.06
C ILE A 1110 4.81 -37.63 -45.53
N ILE A 1111 5.24 -38.84 -45.92
CA ILE A 1111 5.61 -39.12 -47.30
C ILE A 1111 4.38 -39.09 -48.22
N LYS A 1112 3.25 -39.67 -47.78
CA LYS A 1112 2.00 -39.67 -48.53
C LYS A 1112 1.51 -38.25 -48.81
N TYR A 1113 1.60 -37.37 -47.81
CA TYR A 1113 1.28 -35.94 -48.00
C TYR A 1113 2.19 -35.28 -49.03
N GLU A 1114 3.51 -35.51 -48.93
CA GLU A 1114 4.47 -34.90 -49.85
C GLU A 1114 4.30 -35.38 -51.30
N GLN A 1115 4.03 -36.68 -51.48
CA GLN A 1115 3.68 -37.23 -52.79
C GLN A 1115 2.32 -36.70 -53.27
N GLY A 1116 1.34 -36.53 -52.37
CA GLY A 1116 0.04 -35.93 -52.70
C GLY A 1116 0.14 -34.52 -53.26
N ASN A 1117 1.10 -33.73 -52.76
CA ASN A 1117 1.33 -32.36 -53.22
C ASN A 1117 2.09 -32.29 -54.55
N LEU A 1118 3.15 -33.10 -54.71
CA LEU A 1118 4.07 -32.99 -55.84
C LEU A 1118 3.77 -33.95 -57.00
N TYR A 1119 3.11 -35.07 -56.72
CA TYR A 1119 2.78 -36.12 -57.69
C TYR A 1119 1.26 -36.35 -57.81
N GLN A 1120 0.47 -35.28 -57.64
CA GLN A 1120 -1.00 -35.39 -57.61
C GLN A 1120 -1.58 -36.00 -58.89
N GLN A 1121 -1.03 -35.64 -60.06
CA GLN A 1121 -1.47 -36.16 -61.35
C GLN A 1121 -1.09 -37.64 -61.51
N GLU A 1122 0.12 -38.02 -61.09
CA GLU A 1122 0.59 -39.39 -61.15
C GLU A 1122 -0.17 -40.30 -60.18
N ILE A 1123 -0.54 -39.83 -58.99
CA ILE A 1123 -1.37 -40.59 -58.04
C ILE A 1123 -2.76 -40.83 -58.64
N LYS A 1124 -3.39 -39.82 -59.27
CA LYS A 1124 -4.67 -40.00 -59.97
C LYS A 1124 -4.56 -41.02 -61.09
N CYS A 1125 -3.55 -40.90 -61.96
CA CYS A 1125 -3.35 -41.86 -63.04
C CYS A 1125 -3.13 -43.29 -62.54
N LEU A 1126 -2.34 -43.48 -61.46
CA LEU A 1126 -2.10 -44.79 -60.86
C LEU A 1126 -3.33 -45.37 -60.17
N SER A 1127 -4.15 -44.54 -59.52
CA SER A 1127 -5.41 -44.94 -58.91
C SER A 1127 -6.42 -45.41 -59.96
N ASP A 1128 -6.50 -44.69 -61.09
CA ASP A 1128 -7.43 -44.96 -62.18
C ASP A 1128 -6.89 -46.00 -63.19
N GLN A 1129 -5.72 -46.59 -62.91
CA GLN A 1129 -5.00 -47.54 -63.79
C GLN A 1129 -4.72 -47.02 -65.21
N THR A 1130 -4.57 -45.70 -65.36
CA THR A 1130 -4.24 -45.05 -66.63
C THR A 1130 -2.72 -44.81 -66.77
N PRO A 1131 -2.16 -44.82 -68.00
CA PRO A 1131 -0.72 -44.70 -68.20
C PRO A 1131 -0.20 -43.31 -67.80
N ILE A 1132 0.76 -43.27 -66.88
CA ILE A 1132 1.42 -42.03 -66.44
C ILE A 1132 2.23 -41.41 -67.58
N LYS A 1133 2.13 -40.09 -67.72
CA LYS A 1133 3.00 -39.25 -68.55
C LYS A 1133 3.99 -38.50 -67.66
N GLY A 1134 5.29 -38.50 -67.98
CA GLY A 1134 6.30 -37.72 -67.26
C GLY A 1134 7.49 -38.51 -66.71
N SER A 1135 8.25 -37.86 -65.83
CA SER A 1135 9.58 -38.29 -65.37
C SER A 1135 9.61 -39.58 -64.54
N LEU A 1136 8.47 -39.99 -63.98
CA LEU A 1136 8.36 -41.22 -63.17
C LEU A 1136 8.06 -42.48 -63.99
N LYS A 1137 7.58 -42.35 -65.24
CA LYS A 1137 7.23 -43.50 -66.11
C LYS A 1137 8.34 -44.57 -66.23
N PRO A 1138 9.64 -44.22 -66.34
CA PRO A 1138 10.73 -45.22 -66.44
C PRO A 1138 10.90 -46.09 -65.20
N LEU A 1139 10.34 -45.69 -64.05
CA LEU A 1139 10.45 -46.39 -62.78
C LEU A 1139 9.31 -47.40 -62.56
N SER A 1140 8.45 -47.60 -63.56
CA SER A 1140 7.24 -48.43 -63.49
C SER A 1140 6.49 -48.27 -62.16
N PRO A 1141 6.13 -47.02 -61.78
CA PRO A 1141 5.65 -46.74 -60.43
C PRO A 1141 4.28 -47.37 -60.18
N PHE A 1142 4.00 -47.75 -58.94
CA PHE A 1142 2.69 -48.23 -58.51
C PHE A 1142 2.36 -47.70 -57.11
N LEU A 1143 1.08 -47.70 -56.74
CA LEU A 1143 0.62 -47.34 -55.39
C LEU A 1143 0.62 -48.60 -54.50
N ASP A 1144 1.26 -48.52 -53.33
CA ASP A 1144 1.19 -49.57 -52.33
C ASP A 1144 -0.15 -49.55 -51.56
N GLY A 1145 -0.36 -50.53 -50.68
CA GLY A 1145 -1.58 -50.62 -49.86
C GLY A 1145 -1.81 -49.45 -48.89
N ASP A 1146 -0.80 -48.60 -48.65
CA ASP A 1146 -0.92 -47.38 -47.87
C ASP A 1146 -1.19 -46.14 -48.76
N GLY A 1147 -1.24 -46.30 -50.08
CA GLY A 1147 -1.42 -45.24 -51.07
C GLY A 1147 -0.16 -44.40 -51.29
N ILE A 1148 1.03 -45.00 -51.15
CA ILE A 1148 2.34 -44.38 -51.40
C ILE A 1148 2.90 -44.88 -52.73
N ILE A 1149 3.44 -43.97 -53.55
CA ILE A 1149 4.08 -44.31 -54.82
C ILE A 1149 5.44 -44.98 -54.57
N ARG A 1150 5.63 -46.18 -55.14
CA ARG A 1150 6.87 -46.95 -55.09
C ARG A 1150 7.36 -47.32 -56.49
N VAL A 1151 8.64 -47.66 -56.60
CA VAL A 1151 9.25 -48.19 -57.82
C VAL A 1151 8.78 -49.63 -58.05
N GLY A 1152 8.30 -49.93 -59.26
CA GLY A 1152 7.99 -51.29 -59.70
C GLY A 1152 9.04 -51.84 -60.68
N GLY A 1153 8.93 -53.12 -61.02
CA GLY A 1153 9.68 -53.72 -62.14
C GLY A 1153 10.60 -54.88 -61.77
N ARG A 1154 11.83 -54.88 -62.30
CA ARG A 1154 12.70 -56.06 -62.43
C ARG A 1154 13.12 -56.74 -61.11
N LEU A 1155 12.95 -56.08 -59.96
CA LEU A 1155 13.32 -56.60 -58.63
C LEU A 1155 12.19 -57.35 -57.91
N ASN A 1156 10.99 -57.46 -58.50
CA ASN A 1156 9.83 -58.10 -57.84
C ASN A 1156 10.11 -59.55 -57.42
N ASN A 1157 10.88 -60.30 -58.21
CA ASN A 1157 11.16 -61.72 -57.96
C ASN A 1157 12.48 -61.95 -57.20
N ALA A 1158 13.17 -60.88 -56.76
CA ALA A 1158 14.46 -61.00 -56.07
C ALA A 1158 14.26 -61.29 -54.57
N PRO A 1159 15.08 -62.17 -53.93
CA PRO A 1159 14.94 -62.54 -52.51
C PRO A 1159 15.49 -61.45 -51.57
N ILE A 1160 14.89 -60.26 -51.62
CA ILE A 1160 15.26 -59.07 -50.83
C ILE A 1160 14.00 -58.48 -50.18
N SER A 1161 14.17 -57.64 -49.16
CA SER A 1161 13.02 -57.08 -48.44
C SER A 1161 12.13 -56.22 -49.33
N TYR A 1162 10.83 -56.20 -49.04
CA TYR A 1162 9.82 -55.44 -49.79
C TYR A 1162 10.21 -53.96 -49.99
N ALA A 1163 10.76 -53.31 -48.96
CA ALA A 1163 11.21 -51.90 -49.05
C ALA A 1163 12.39 -51.69 -50.02
N LYS A 1164 13.19 -52.74 -50.27
CA LYS A 1164 14.33 -52.75 -51.20
C LYS A 1164 13.94 -53.21 -52.60
N GLN A 1165 12.95 -54.12 -52.72
CA GLN A 1165 12.30 -54.46 -54.00
C GLN A 1165 11.57 -53.24 -54.56
N HIS A 1166 10.84 -52.54 -53.68
CA HIS A 1166 9.94 -51.43 -54.00
C HIS A 1166 10.25 -50.19 -53.15
N PRO A 1167 11.38 -49.52 -53.41
CA PRO A 1167 11.74 -48.30 -52.70
C PRO A 1167 10.71 -47.19 -52.96
N ILE A 1168 10.44 -46.39 -51.92
CA ILE A 1168 9.47 -45.28 -51.98
C ILE A 1168 10.04 -44.14 -52.82
N ILE A 1169 9.27 -43.66 -53.80
CA ILE A 1169 9.74 -42.57 -54.68
C ILE A 1169 9.67 -41.24 -53.93
N LEU A 1170 10.80 -40.54 -53.84
CA LEU A 1170 10.87 -39.21 -53.22
C LEU A 1170 11.24 -38.11 -54.23
N PRO A 1171 10.54 -36.97 -54.20
CA PRO A 1171 10.84 -35.83 -55.06
C PRO A 1171 12.16 -35.16 -54.69
N LYS A 1172 12.89 -34.67 -55.70
CA LYS A 1172 14.23 -34.09 -55.53
C LYS A 1172 14.23 -32.71 -54.87
N ASP A 1173 13.16 -31.94 -55.06
CA ASP A 1173 13.03 -30.55 -54.61
C ASP A 1173 12.18 -30.39 -53.33
N SER A 1174 12.04 -31.47 -52.55
CA SER A 1174 11.29 -31.46 -51.29
C SER A 1174 12.18 -31.24 -50.07
N ASP A 1175 11.73 -30.40 -49.14
CA ASP A 1175 12.37 -30.18 -47.84
C ASP A 1175 12.42 -31.48 -47.02
N ILE A 1176 11.41 -32.34 -47.12
CA ILE A 1176 11.38 -33.64 -46.44
C ILE A 1176 12.49 -34.54 -46.97
N THR A 1177 12.70 -34.57 -48.30
CA THR A 1177 13.81 -35.31 -48.92
C THR A 1177 15.16 -34.79 -48.41
N VAL A 1178 15.32 -33.47 -48.24
CA VAL A 1178 16.53 -32.87 -47.66
C VAL A 1178 16.76 -33.36 -46.23
N LEU A 1179 15.73 -33.37 -45.39
CA LEU A 1179 15.80 -33.82 -44.00
C LEU A 1179 16.12 -35.32 -43.90
N ILE A 1180 15.55 -36.16 -44.78
CA ILE A 1180 15.83 -37.61 -44.83
C ILE A 1180 17.29 -37.84 -45.20
N ILE A 1181 17.81 -37.19 -46.25
CA ILE A 1181 19.21 -37.31 -46.66
C ILE A 1181 20.15 -36.84 -45.54
N ARG A 1182 19.83 -35.71 -44.89
CA ARG A 1182 20.65 -35.17 -43.80
C ARG A 1182 20.68 -36.11 -42.59
N ASN A 1183 19.53 -36.67 -42.22
CA ASN A 1183 19.45 -37.63 -41.13
C ASN A 1183 20.24 -38.91 -41.44
N GLU A 1184 20.16 -39.41 -42.66
CA GLU A 1184 20.92 -40.60 -43.07
C GLU A 1184 22.43 -40.34 -43.12
N HIS A 1185 22.83 -39.15 -43.60
CA HIS A 1185 24.22 -38.72 -43.58
C HIS A 1185 24.79 -38.60 -42.15
N LEU A 1186 23.99 -38.10 -41.19
CA LEU A 1186 24.37 -38.06 -39.77
C LEU A 1186 24.39 -39.46 -39.15
N ARG A 1187 23.42 -40.33 -39.48
CA ARG A 1187 23.34 -41.72 -39.00
C ARG A 1187 24.57 -42.55 -39.43
N LEU A 1188 25.07 -42.29 -40.63
CA LEU A 1188 26.27 -42.93 -41.18
C LEU A 1188 27.57 -42.16 -40.85
N LEU A 1189 27.56 -41.33 -39.82
CA LEU A 1189 28.73 -40.58 -39.32
C LEU A 1189 29.47 -39.81 -40.43
N HIS A 1190 28.73 -39.02 -41.21
CA HIS A 1190 29.26 -38.19 -42.29
C HIS A 1190 29.84 -38.94 -43.50
N ALA A 1191 29.35 -40.15 -43.77
CA ALA A 1191 29.71 -40.94 -44.95
C ALA A 1191 29.63 -40.19 -46.30
N GLY A 1192 30.47 -40.62 -47.25
CA GLY A 1192 30.54 -40.07 -48.60
C GLY A 1192 29.27 -40.30 -49.44
N GLN A 1193 29.11 -39.50 -50.50
CA GLN A 1193 27.88 -39.42 -51.31
C GLN A 1193 27.39 -40.77 -51.88
N LYS A 1194 28.31 -41.67 -52.29
CA LYS A 1194 27.95 -42.99 -52.83
C LYS A 1194 27.36 -43.91 -51.76
N LEU A 1195 27.92 -43.88 -50.54
CA LEU A 1195 27.48 -44.73 -49.43
C LEU A 1195 26.12 -44.27 -48.90
N VAL A 1196 25.94 -42.95 -48.72
CA VAL A 1196 24.65 -42.38 -48.32
C VAL A 1196 23.57 -42.71 -49.34
N LEU A 1197 23.85 -42.56 -50.64
CA LEU A 1197 22.89 -42.93 -51.69
C LEU A 1197 22.57 -44.43 -51.69
N SER A 1198 23.57 -45.29 -51.50
CA SER A 1198 23.37 -46.75 -51.43
C SER A 1198 22.46 -47.14 -50.26
N SER A 1199 22.69 -46.54 -49.08
CA SER A 1199 21.86 -46.78 -47.89
C SER A 1199 20.43 -46.28 -48.09
N LEU A 1200 20.26 -45.07 -48.66
CA LEU A 1200 18.93 -44.53 -48.97
C LEU A 1200 18.17 -45.40 -49.95
N ARG A 1201 18.82 -45.95 -50.98
CA ARG A 1201 18.21 -46.83 -52.00
C ARG A 1201 17.64 -48.13 -51.44
N GLN A 1202 18.00 -48.51 -50.22
CA GLN A 1202 17.37 -49.66 -49.56
C GLN A 1202 15.91 -49.40 -49.17
N ARG A 1203 15.48 -48.14 -49.11
CA ARG A 1203 14.13 -47.73 -48.65
C ARG A 1203 13.48 -46.66 -49.53
N PHE A 1204 14.27 -45.80 -50.16
CA PHE A 1204 13.83 -44.62 -50.88
C PHE A 1204 14.53 -44.51 -52.23
N TRP A 1205 13.76 -44.24 -53.28
CA TRP A 1205 14.25 -43.89 -54.60
C TRP A 1205 14.10 -42.40 -54.83
N ILE A 1206 15.19 -41.66 -54.64
CA ILE A 1206 15.21 -40.21 -54.80
C ILE A 1206 15.46 -39.88 -56.27
N VAL A 1207 14.55 -39.13 -56.90
CA VAL A 1207 14.71 -38.65 -58.28
C VAL A 1207 15.98 -37.79 -58.35
N ASP A 1208 16.83 -37.99 -59.37
CA ASP A 1208 18.17 -37.37 -59.46
C ASP A 1208 19.06 -37.56 -58.20
N GLY A 1209 18.87 -38.67 -57.46
CA GLY A 1209 19.37 -38.85 -56.09
C GLY A 1209 20.85 -38.59 -55.87
N LEU A 1210 21.74 -38.93 -56.81
CA LEU A 1210 23.18 -38.65 -56.65
C LEU A 1210 23.48 -37.15 -56.64
N ARG A 1211 22.80 -36.36 -57.50
CA ARG A 1211 22.96 -34.90 -57.53
C ARG A 1211 22.37 -34.28 -56.26
N THR A 1212 21.20 -34.74 -55.83
CA THR A 1212 20.51 -34.25 -54.62
C THR A 1212 21.34 -34.52 -53.36
N VAL A 1213 21.86 -35.74 -53.20
CA VAL A 1213 22.74 -36.11 -52.09
C VAL A 1213 24.03 -35.27 -52.12
N LYS A 1214 24.68 -35.14 -53.29
CA LYS A 1214 25.89 -34.30 -53.43
C LYS A 1214 25.62 -32.85 -52.99
N LYS A 1215 24.52 -32.24 -53.47
CA LYS A 1215 24.12 -30.86 -53.13
C LYS A 1215 23.95 -30.66 -51.61
N ILE A 1216 23.36 -31.63 -50.91
CA ILE A 1216 23.11 -31.54 -49.47
C ILE A 1216 24.38 -31.76 -48.66
N LEU A 1217 25.19 -32.75 -49.03
CA LEU A 1217 26.46 -33.07 -48.34
C LEU A 1217 27.48 -31.92 -48.47
N HIS A 1218 27.51 -31.19 -49.59
CA HIS A 1218 28.36 -30.00 -49.75
C HIS A 1218 28.00 -28.87 -48.77
N LYS A 1219 26.75 -28.79 -48.30
CA LYS A 1219 26.32 -27.82 -47.28
C LYS A 1219 26.62 -28.28 -45.86
N CYS A 1220 27.15 -29.49 -45.66
CA CYS A 1220 27.51 -29.98 -44.34
C CYS A 1220 28.82 -29.33 -43.88
N VAL A 1221 28.75 -28.52 -42.82
CA VAL A 1221 29.92 -27.81 -42.26
C VAL A 1221 31.03 -28.77 -41.84
N THR A 1222 30.68 -29.91 -41.23
CA THR A 1222 31.67 -30.92 -40.80
C THR A 1222 32.42 -31.51 -42.00
N CYS A 1223 31.70 -31.93 -43.05
CA CYS A 1223 32.33 -32.45 -44.26
C CYS A 1223 33.12 -31.40 -45.03
N PHE A 1224 32.65 -30.14 -45.01
CA PHE A 1224 33.37 -29.02 -45.60
C PHE A 1224 34.71 -28.78 -44.91
N ARG A 1225 34.72 -28.73 -43.56
CA ARG A 1225 35.94 -28.56 -42.76
C ARG A 1225 36.93 -29.71 -42.97
N MET A 1226 36.45 -30.96 -42.98
CA MET A 1226 37.29 -32.14 -43.18
C MET A 1226 37.88 -32.27 -44.60
N LYS A 1227 37.30 -31.58 -45.60
CA LYS A 1227 37.77 -31.55 -47.00
C LYS A 1227 38.69 -30.36 -47.32
N ALA A 1228 38.90 -29.43 -46.39
CA ALA A 1228 39.81 -28.31 -46.60
C ALA A 1228 41.25 -28.83 -46.63
N ALA A 1229 41.88 -28.83 -47.80
CA ALA A 1229 43.30 -29.16 -47.94
C ALA A 1229 44.18 -28.05 -47.33
N ALA A 1230 45.31 -28.43 -46.73
CA ALA A 1230 46.33 -27.49 -46.28
C ALA A 1230 46.85 -26.69 -47.48
N THR A 1231 46.74 -25.37 -47.42
CA THR A 1231 47.20 -24.46 -48.47
C THR A 1231 48.73 -24.50 -48.57
N THR A 1232 49.27 -24.95 -49.71
CA THR A 1232 50.70 -24.86 -50.03
C THR A 1232 51.13 -23.39 -50.22
N GLN A 1233 52.20 -23.00 -49.54
CA GLN A 1233 52.74 -21.64 -49.47
C GLN A 1233 53.30 -21.16 -50.82
N LEU A 1234 52.63 -20.20 -51.47
CA LEU A 1234 53.14 -19.52 -52.67
C LEU A 1234 54.10 -18.38 -52.28
N LYS A 1235 55.34 -18.45 -52.78
CA LYS A 1235 56.43 -17.50 -52.54
C LYS A 1235 56.15 -16.11 -53.13
N LYS A 1236 56.50 -15.10 -52.33
CA LYS A 1236 56.51 -13.64 -52.57
C LYS A 1236 57.36 -13.25 -53.80
N LYS A 1237 56.87 -12.35 -54.66
CA LYS A 1237 57.70 -11.39 -55.42
C LYS A 1237 57.31 -9.97 -54.98
N PRO A 1238 58.26 -9.12 -54.56
CA PRO A 1238 57.97 -7.76 -54.08
C PRO A 1238 58.04 -6.68 -55.17
N ALA A 1239 57.17 -5.68 -54.97
CA ALA A 1239 57.05 -4.29 -55.42
C ALA A 1239 58.12 -3.63 -56.32
N LYS A 1240 57.65 -2.80 -57.26
CA LYS A 1240 57.81 -1.33 -57.23
C LYS A 1240 56.96 -0.61 -58.29
N CYS A 1241 56.48 0.59 -57.89
CA CYS A 1241 56.17 1.85 -58.60
C CYS A 1241 55.72 1.81 -60.07
N GLU A 1242 54.80 2.65 -60.54
CA GLU A 1242 54.48 4.04 -60.16
C GLU A 1242 53.08 4.41 -60.73
N SER A 1243 52.60 5.62 -60.43
CA SER A 1243 51.53 6.39 -61.12
C SER A 1243 50.97 5.81 -62.44
N ASP A 1244 49.68 5.78 -62.73
CA ASP A 1244 48.85 6.98 -62.86
C ASP A 1244 47.35 6.69 -63.05
N SER A 1245 46.55 7.68 -62.64
CA SER A 1245 45.24 8.07 -63.19
C SER A 1245 44.10 7.05 -63.41
N ARG A 1246 43.00 7.32 -62.68
CA ARG A 1246 41.61 7.41 -63.18
C ARG A 1246 41.14 6.35 -64.20
N THR A 1247 40.31 5.40 -63.77
CA THR A 1247 38.85 5.40 -63.96
C THR A 1247 38.20 4.24 -63.20
#